data_AF-G2R3X9-F1
#
_entry.id   AF-G2R3X9-F1
#
_cell.length_a   1.000
_cell.length_b   1.000
_cell.length_c   1.000
_cell.angle_alpha   90.00
_cell.angle_beta   90.00
_cell.angle_gamma   90.00
#
_symmetry.space_group_name_H-M   'P 1'
#
loop_
_entity.id
_entity.type
_entity.pdbx_description
1 polymer ?
#
loop_
_entity_poly.entity_id
_entity_poly.type
_entity_poly.pdbx_seq_one_letter_code
_entity_poly.pdbx_strand_id
1 'polypeptide(L)'
;MGSLFQGNQDLGKKDDDRKPTKAPSRRPQWGTAPGGPGGGSRRRTLKRLAIVLALGVFVYLFISNLPTDVPIRDRRHPVYRQPEYRAGPPHAPGPEPGPMPRLKPGRKPQRPSEPPPRPPAPAAPAPAAALHNGPLTFPKLLASLEAIYSTGGSQRSNKNVLFAAASLKSAAVLLPLACQMGEELRNYVHFALVGGSDVDLDELRAVNGVDESCQVIFHDARPDFATTSTVERLRLSSSRALHHINNYMHPQAVIIDASGNEEDYFLAGIRKQAPVSEVPLIELPEDAHSRLGWMTKLDSSSLAAWDKISIDILIHASPGTSGSIIHLLRSLSAADFSAGPTPHLTIELPPDVDGATTEFLKDFQWPPHRSRLPSQPSQLTIRRRIPRARLTEEESSVRFLESFWPTSPKYSHVMVLSPQAQLSPQFFLYTKYAVLHFLYSGPARVQDWESRLLGISLDLPSTHLDDSKPFTPPSRKGASTPFLWQAPNSNAALFTGQKWIELHALVSNWLDYQHRRTGTPPALFANKLVSKRYPSWLEHALRLARARGYWMLYPSEPTARNLAAVHRELYRAPEEYEGELPKRVAPDTELPLSRGSTPFESLPDRGRLPGFDEMPLLLWDGAITGLRDLDDAAADYAKDFRRAVGGCDALTPEELVPRPSMKDLFCLKDD
;
A
#
# COMPACT_ATOMS: atom_id res chain seq x y z
N MET A 1 6.31 -12.51 -61.59
CA MET A 1 6.31 -11.17 -62.22
C MET A 1 7.44 -10.36 -61.60
N GLY A 2 8.04 -9.42 -62.35
CA GLY A 2 8.97 -8.42 -61.82
C GLY A 2 10.39 -8.94 -61.53
N SER A 3 11.38 -8.26 -62.10
CA SER A 3 12.82 -8.41 -61.80
C SER A 3 13.51 -7.08 -62.07
N LEU A 4 14.68 -6.84 -61.45
CA LEU A 4 15.56 -5.66 -61.61
C LEU A 4 14.94 -4.35 -61.10
N PHE A 5 15.68 -3.49 -60.39
CA PHE A 5 16.81 -2.74 -60.92
C PHE A 5 17.96 -2.52 -59.93
N GLN A 6 19.20 -2.47 -60.45
CA GLN A 6 20.31 -1.74 -59.85
C GLN A 6 20.48 -0.40 -60.56
N GLY A 7 20.92 0.62 -59.82
CA GLY A 7 21.37 1.92 -60.34
C GLY A 7 22.46 2.45 -59.41
N ASN A 8 23.57 2.94 -59.98
CA ASN A 8 24.80 3.28 -59.26
C ASN A 8 25.31 4.65 -59.76
N GLN A 9 26.41 5.15 -59.18
CA GLN A 9 27.15 6.37 -59.59
C GLN A 9 26.52 7.72 -59.17
N ASP A 10 27.26 8.79 -58.82
CA ASP A 10 28.68 8.90 -58.41
C ASP A 10 28.94 10.25 -57.69
N LEU A 11 30.22 10.53 -57.35
CA LEU A 11 30.80 11.80 -56.84
C LEU A 11 30.63 12.06 -55.31
N GLY A 12 31.68 12.44 -54.56
CA GLY A 12 33.08 12.60 -54.95
C GLY A 12 34.08 12.86 -53.80
N LYS A 13 34.89 11.84 -53.52
CA LYS A 13 36.31 11.84 -53.08
C LYS A 13 36.92 13.06 -52.31
N LYS A 14 37.31 12.81 -51.05
CA LYS A 14 38.67 12.98 -50.49
C LYS A 14 38.76 12.23 -49.15
N ASP A 15 39.50 11.13 -49.07
CA ASP A 15 40.97 11.03 -48.88
C ASP A 15 41.40 11.42 -47.45
N ASP A 16 41.57 10.41 -46.58
CA ASP A 16 42.84 10.24 -45.86
C ASP A 16 43.06 8.75 -45.51
N ASP A 17 44.32 8.29 -45.57
CA ASP A 17 44.65 6.87 -45.77
C ASP A 17 45.62 6.35 -44.70
N ARG A 18 45.38 5.14 -44.16
CA ARG A 18 46.40 4.07 -44.09
C ARG A 18 45.87 2.71 -43.62
N LYS A 19 46.49 1.66 -44.19
CA LYS A 19 46.02 0.27 -44.17
C LYS A 19 46.57 -0.55 -42.99
N PRO A 20 45.82 -1.59 -42.54
CA PRO A 20 46.31 -2.57 -41.57
C PRO A 20 47.19 -3.64 -42.24
N THR A 21 47.97 -4.39 -41.44
CA THR A 21 48.05 -5.88 -41.49
C THR A 21 49.10 -6.46 -40.53
N LYS A 22 48.66 -7.34 -39.61
CA LYS A 22 49.15 -8.73 -39.38
C LYS A 22 48.74 -9.24 -37.99
N ALA A 23 48.40 -10.53 -37.94
CA ALA A 23 47.96 -11.29 -36.75
C ALA A 23 49.17 -12.08 -36.16
N PRO A 24 49.05 -13.01 -35.18
CA PRO A 24 47.83 -13.51 -34.52
C PRO A 24 47.91 -13.77 -32.99
N SER A 25 46.75 -14.15 -32.43
CA SER A 25 46.51 -15.06 -31.30
C SER A 25 47.58 -15.26 -30.18
N ARG A 26 47.15 -15.06 -28.92
CA ARG A 26 47.63 -15.85 -27.77
C ARG A 26 46.51 -16.13 -26.77
N ARG A 27 46.27 -17.41 -26.45
CA ARG A 27 45.52 -17.84 -25.25
C ARG A 27 46.47 -17.97 -24.05
N PRO A 28 45.96 -17.98 -22.80
CA PRO A 28 46.78 -17.75 -21.61
C PRO A 28 47.38 -19.05 -21.03
N GLN A 29 48.65 -19.00 -20.66
CA GLN A 29 49.23 -19.87 -19.64
C GLN A 29 50.55 -19.28 -19.12
N TRP A 30 50.60 -18.93 -17.82
CA TRP A 30 51.85 -18.77 -17.08
C TRP A 30 51.68 -19.45 -15.72
N GLY A 31 52.44 -20.52 -15.51
CA GLY A 31 52.47 -21.28 -14.27
C GLY A 31 53.44 -20.71 -13.25
N THR A 32 53.54 -21.43 -12.14
CA THR A 32 54.48 -21.17 -11.04
C THR A 32 55.95 -21.22 -11.47
N ALA A 33 56.77 -20.35 -10.89
CA ALA A 33 58.24 -20.50 -10.83
C ALA A 33 58.75 -19.98 -9.46
N PRO A 34 59.87 -20.52 -8.91
CA PRO A 34 60.11 -20.47 -7.46
C PRO A 34 61.36 -19.66 -7.03
N GLY A 35 61.47 -19.43 -5.71
CA GLY A 35 62.73 -19.44 -4.94
C GLY A 35 63.80 -18.36 -5.19
N GLY A 36 64.15 -17.60 -4.14
CA GLY A 36 65.41 -16.83 -4.12
C GLY A 36 65.44 -15.68 -3.09
N PRO A 37 66.28 -15.73 -2.03
CA PRO A 37 66.37 -14.67 -1.04
C PRO A 37 67.49 -13.65 -1.31
N GLY A 38 67.24 -12.36 -1.06
CA GLY A 38 68.31 -11.35 -1.08
C GLY A 38 67.84 -9.90 -0.90
N GLY A 39 68.62 -9.11 -0.13
CA GLY A 39 68.70 -7.64 -0.12
C GLY A 39 67.45 -6.79 -0.45
N GLY A 40 66.65 -6.42 0.55
CA GLY A 40 65.60 -5.38 0.33
C GLY A 40 64.69 -4.97 1.50
N SER A 41 64.72 -5.66 2.65
CA SER A 41 63.67 -5.56 3.67
C SER A 41 63.45 -4.15 4.27
N ARG A 42 64.50 -3.32 4.39
CA ARG A 42 64.46 -2.05 5.16
C ARG A 42 63.63 -0.93 4.50
N ARG A 43 63.45 -0.91 3.17
CA ARG A 43 62.62 0.12 2.48
C ARG A 43 61.12 -0.23 2.41
N ARG A 44 60.74 -1.51 2.43
CA ARG A 44 59.33 -1.93 2.42
C ARG A 44 58.68 -1.86 3.81
N THR A 45 59.43 -2.15 4.87
CA THR A 45 59.00 -2.00 6.27
C THR A 45 58.74 -0.53 6.62
N LEU A 46 59.68 0.38 6.29
CA LEU A 46 59.50 1.83 6.48
C LEU A 46 58.25 2.38 5.79
N LYS A 47 57.94 1.94 4.55
CA LYS A 47 56.69 2.35 3.88
C LYS A 47 55.43 1.85 4.59
N ARG A 48 55.42 0.62 5.13
CA ARG A 48 54.28 0.10 5.92
C ARG A 48 54.12 0.86 7.24
N LEU A 49 55.21 1.17 7.93
CA LEU A 49 55.20 1.98 9.16
C LEU A 49 54.67 3.40 8.89
N ALA A 50 55.10 4.04 7.80
CA ALA A 50 54.59 5.35 7.40
C ALA A 50 53.09 5.33 7.06
N ILE A 51 52.59 4.27 6.41
CA ILE A 51 51.15 4.11 6.13
C ILE A 51 50.35 3.92 7.42
N VAL A 52 50.81 3.07 8.35
CA VAL A 52 50.15 2.86 9.66
C VAL A 52 50.14 4.15 10.48
N LEU A 53 51.25 4.91 10.48
CA LEU A 53 51.34 6.18 11.19
C LEU A 53 50.44 7.25 10.56
N ALA A 54 50.38 7.34 9.22
CA ALA A 54 49.45 8.22 8.51
C ALA A 54 47.99 7.85 8.78
N LEU A 55 47.64 6.55 8.83
CA LEU A 55 46.30 6.08 9.17
C LEU A 55 45.95 6.43 10.63
N GLY A 56 46.90 6.26 11.56
CA GLY A 56 46.76 6.65 12.96
C GLY A 56 46.58 8.15 13.16
N VAL A 57 47.32 8.97 12.42
CA VAL A 57 47.14 10.44 12.39
C VAL A 57 45.79 10.81 11.79
N PHE A 58 45.32 10.13 10.74
CA PHE A 58 44.00 10.37 10.16
C PHE A 58 42.88 10.02 11.14
N VAL A 59 42.96 8.87 11.83
CA VAL A 59 42.01 8.48 12.89
C VAL A 59 42.07 9.44 14.08
N TYR A 60 43.26 9.87 14.50
CA TYR A 60 43.43 10.86 15.56
C TYR A 60 42.78 12.21 15.18
N LEU A 61 43.05 12.72 13.97
CA LEU A 61 42.45 13.96 13.47
C LEU A 61 40.92 13.84 13.30
N PHE A 62 40.42 12.67 12.90
CA PHE A 62 38.98 12.41 12.79
C PHE A 62 38.30 12.41 14.17
N ILE A 63 38.95 11.85 15.20
CA ILE A 63 38.45 11.87 16.58
C ILE A 63 38.60 13.27 17.21
N SER A 64 39.71 13.98 16.98
CA SER A 64 39.98 15.29 17.58
C SER A 64 39.20 16.44 16.93
N ASN A 65 38.73 16.25 15.68
CA ASN A 65 37.83 17.17 14.98
C ASN A 65 36.40 16.61 14.88
N LEU A 66 36.06 15.58 15.67
CA LEU A 66 34.68 15.15 15.83
C LEU A 66 33.97 16.22 16.69
N PRO A 67 32.98 16.96 16.17
CA PRO A 67 32.34 18.03 16.93
C PRO A 67 31.49 17.42 18.05
N THR A 68 31.97 17.51 19.29
CA THR A 68 31.27 17.07 20.51
C THR A 68 29.97 17.82 20.76
N ASP A 69 29.80 18.96 20.11
CA ASP A 69 28.68 19.88 20.28
C ASP A 69 27.54 19.61 19.28
N VAL A 70 27.63 18.52 18.50
CA VAL A 70 26.46 17.97 17.80
C VAL A 70 25.67 17.13 18.81
N PRO A 71 24.51 17.60 19.30
CA PRO A 71 23.68 16.79 20.19
C PRO A 71 23.28 15.50 19.47
N ILE A 72 23.20 14.40 20.22
CA ILE A 72 22.54 13.18 19.75
C ILE A 72 21.19 13.59 19.18
N ARG A 73 20.91 13.25 17.92
CA ARG A 73 19.71 13.68 17.18
C ARG A 73 18.46 13.08 17.81
N ASP A 74 18.00 13.69 18.89
CA ASP A 74 16.81 13.32 19.63
C ASP A 74 15.62 13.35 18.67
N ARG A 75 14.83 12.28 18.64
CA ARG A 75 13.76 12.09 17.64
C ARG A 75 12.47 12.83 18.01
N ARG A 76 12.59 13.93 18.74
CA ARG A 76 11.48 14.80 19.13
C ARG A 76 11.28 15.86 18.05
N HIS A 77 10.03 16.09 17.66
CA HIS A 77 9.71 17.17 16.74
C HIS A 77 9.86 18.52 17.45
N PRO A 78 10.34 19.58 16.79
CA PRO A 78 10.34 20.92 17.37
C PRO A 78 8.90 21.39 17.57
N VAL A 79 8.48 21.55 18.83
CA VAL A 79 7.17 22.13 19.18
C VAL A 79 7.23 23.64 18.96
N TYR A 80 6.77 24.10 17.80
CA TYR A 80 6.68 25.52 17.46
C TYR A 80 5.50 26.18 18.19
N ARG A 81 5.75 26.73 19.39
CA ARG A 81 4.87 27.75 19.98
C ARG A 81 4.90 29.00 19.09
N GLN A 82 3.74 29.62 18.85
CA GLN A 82 3.74 30.96 18.27
C GLN A 82 4.36 31.95 19.27
N PRO A 83 5.09 32.99 18.81
CA PRO A 83 5.66 33.98 19.70
C PRO A 83 4.54 34.86 20.28
N GLU A 84 4.29 34.73 21.59
CA GLU A 84 3.50 35.72 22.34
C GLU A 84 4.05 37.13 22.10
N TYR A 85 3.18 38.11 21.86
CA TYR A 85 3.55 39.52 21.76
C TYR A 85 3.91 40.12 23.13
N ARG A 86 5.01 39.66 23.74
CA ARG A 86 5.56 40.25 24.96
C ARG A 86 6.32 41.54 24.63
N ALA A 87 5.98 42.61 25.35
CA ALA A 87 6.68 43.89 25.23
C ALA A 87 8.16 43.75 25.66
N GLY A 88 9.08 44.20 24.79
CA GLY A 88 10.53 44.11 25.01
C GLY A 88 11.12 45.26 25.85
N PRO A 89 12.39 45.13 26.31
CA PRO A 89 13.01 46.02 27.30
C PRO A 89 13.81 47.19 26.68
N PRO A 90 14.29 48.17 27.50
CA PRO A 90 14.99 49.36 27.02
C PRO A 90 16.53 49.24 26.93
N HIS A 91 17.10 49.99 25.98
CA HIS A 91 18.55 50.23 25.71
C HIS A 91 19.36 49.02 25.16
N ALA A 92 20.40 49.17 24.33
CA ALA A 92 21.22 50.34 23.96
C ALA A 92 21.46 50.41 22.40
N PRO A 93 22.20 51.40 21.83
CA PRO A 93 21.92 51.93 20.48
C PRO A 93 22.79 51.44 19.29
N GLY A 94 22.28 51.70 18.07
CA GLY A 94 22.98 51.71 16.78
C GLY A 94 22.64 52.97 15.96
N PRO A 95 23.32 53.25 14.82
CA PRO A 95 23.41 54.60 14.24
C PRO A 95 22.20 55.09 13.41
N GLU A 96 22.02 56.42 13.38
CA GLU A 96 20.97 57.13 12.63
C GLU A 96 21.18 57.16 11.10
N PRO A 97 20.07 57.27 10.34
CA PRO A 97 20.08 57.97 9.07
C PRO A 97 18.89 58.94 8.88
N GLY A 98 19.18 60.25 8.81
CA GLY A 98 18.45 61.24 7.98
C GLY A 98 17.02 61.69 8.42
N PRO A 99 16.79 62.98 8.73
CA PRO A 99 15.45 63.49 9.04
C PRO A 99 14.58 63.76 7.80
N MET A 100 13.31 63.37 7.85
CA MET A 100 12.25 63.75 6.90
C MET A 100 11.22 64.72 7.52
N PRO A 101 10.46 65.50 6.74
CA PRO A 101 9.87 66.76 7.22
C PRO A 101 8.68 66.64 8.18
N ARG A 102 8.58 67.59 9.13
CA ARG A 102 7.45 67.72 10.06
C ARG A 102 6.27 68.47 9.42
N LEU A 103 5.09 67.85 9.40
CA LEU A 103 3.82 68.57 9.26
C LEU A 103 3.31 69.01 10.65
N LYS A 104 2.77 70.24 10.76
CA LYS A 104 2.25 70.79 12.03
C LYS A 104 0.73 70.59 12.14
N PRO A 105 0.18 70.10 13.27
CA PRO A 105 -1.26 70.12 13.53
C PRO A 105 -1.72 71.53 13.94
N GLY A 106 -2.78 72.05 13.29
CA GLY A 106 -3.46 73.28 13.67
C GLY A 106 -4.49 73.08 14.79
N ARG A 107 -4.75 74.11 15.61
CA ARG A 107 -5.61 74.02 16.80
C ARG A 107 -6.70 75.10 16.84
N LYS A 108 -7.96 74.65 16.70
CA LYS A 108 -9.26 75.17 17.21
C LYS A 108 -9.49 76.67 17.47
N PRO A 109 -10.75 77.13 17.26
CA PRO A 109 -11.51 77.78 18.36
C PRO A 109 -12.75 76.99 18.84
N GLN A 110 -13.35 77.45 19.95
CA GLN A 110 -14.58 76.99 20.63
C GLN A 110 -15.24 78.22 21.31
N ARG A 111 -16.47 78.25 21.84
CA ARG A 111 -17.47 77.18 22.16
C ARG A 111 -18.74 77.37 21.27
N PRO A 112 -20.02 77.62 21.68
CA PRO A 112 -20.72 77.66 22.98
C PRO A 112 -21.55 76.37 23.26
N SER A 113 -22.53 76.45 24.17
CA SER A 113 -23.59 75.47 24.48
C SER A 113 -24.96 76.18 24.38
N GLU A 114 -26.17 75.61 24.47
CA GLU A 114 -26.76 74.44 25.19
C GLU A 114 -27.97 73.90 24.36
N PRO A 115 -28.96 73.09 24.85
CA PRO A 115 -29.06 72.18 26.01
C PRO A 115 -29.47 70.72 25.63
N PRO A 116 -29.54 69.76 26.59
CA PRO A 116 -30.04 68.39 26.39
C PRO A 116 -31.47 68.15 26.96
N PRO A 117 -32.10 66.97 26.76
CA PRO A 117 -32.07 66.07 25.61
C PRO A 117 -33.50 65.73 25.09
N ARG A 118 -33.60 64.93 24.02
CA ARG A 118 -34.83 64.21 23.64
C ARG A 118 -34.48 62.73 23.44
N PRO A 119 -35.26 61.76 23.94
CA PRO A 119 -34.92 60.33 23.81
C PRO A 119 -34.84 59.92 22.32
N PRO A 120 -33.96 58.95 21.98
CA PRO A 120 -33.77 58.53 20.60
C PRO A 120 -35.02 57.87 20.04
N ALA A 121 -35.32 58.14 18.78
CA ALA A 121 -36.21 57.29 17.99
C ALA A 121 -35.65 55.85 17.96
N PRO A 122 -36.49 54.80 17.86
CA PRO A 122 -36.01 53.43 17.76
C PRO A 122 -35.05 53.32 16.56
N ALA A 123 -33.88 52.75 16.79
CA ALA A 123 -32.90 52.54 15.73
C ALA A 123 -33.55 51.69 14.63
N ALA A 124 -33.38 52.10 13.36
CA ALA A 124 -33.64 51.20 12.24
C ALA A 124 -32.82 49.91 12.46
N PRO A 125 -33.35 48.73 12.12
CA PRO A 125 -32.62 47.48 12.28
C PRO A 125 -31.27 47.61 11.57
N ALA A 126 -30.19 47.27 12.27
CA ALA A 126 -28.85 47.39 11.72
C ALA A 126 -28.80 46.65 10.36
N PRO A 127 -28.24 47.27 9.29
CA PRO A 127 -28.19 46.61 8.00
C PRO A 127 -27.44 45.29 8.17
N ALA A 128 -28.06 44.19 7.73
CA ALA A 128 -27.49 42.86 7.86
C ALA A 128 -26.05 42.86 7.32
N ALA A 129 -25.10 42.40 8.14
CA ALA A 129 -23.67 42.58 7.88
C ALA A 129 -23.32 42.11 6.47
N ALA A 130 -22.92 43.05 5.62
CA ALA A 130 -22.81 42.82 4.19
C ALA A 130 -21.77 41.72 3.91
N LEU A 131 -22.24 40.59 3.37
CA LEU A 131 -21.40 39.40 3.19
C LEU A 131 -20.21 39.71 2.29
N HIS A 132 -19.02 39.47 2.82
CA HIS A 132 -17.76 39.81 2.19
C HIS A 132 -17.49 38.86 1.01
N ASN A 133 -17.28 39.45 -0.18
CA ASN A 133 -17.04 38.73 -1.42
C ASN A 133 -15.78 39.23 -2.16
N GLY A 134 -14.81 39.75 -1.42
CA GLY A 134 -13.54 40.27 -1.95
C GLY A 134 -12.52 39.17 -2.31
N PRO A 135 -11.32 39.56 -2.79
CA PRO A 135 -10.23 38.62 -3.08
C PRO A 135 -9.85 37.80 -1.84
N LEU A 136 -9.30 36.60 -2.04
CA LEU A 136 -8.88 35.72 -0.96
C LEU A 136 -7.45 36.02 -0.53
N THR A 137 -7.23 36.21 0.77
CA THR A 137 -5.89 36.21 1.39
C THR A 137 -5.87 35.27 2.59
N PHE A 138 -4.73 34.63 2.85
CA PHE A 138 -4.57 33.67 3.95
C PHE A 138 -3.51 34.19 4.93
N PRO A 139 -3.87 35.12 5.85
CA PRO A 139 -2.90 35.93 6.59
C PRO A 139 -1.98 35.13 7.52
N LYS A 140 -2.46 33.98 8.04
CA LYS A 140 -1.70 33.11 8.95
C LYS A 140 -1.08 31.88 8.26
N LEU A 141 -1.63 31.46 7.12
CA LEU A 141 -1.26 30.18 6.49
C LEU A 141 0.21 30.15 6.06
N LEU A 142 0.70 31.20 5.40
CA LEU A 142 2.07 31.25 4.89
C LEU A 142 3.12 31.07 6.00
N ALA A 143 2.96 31.78 7.12
CA ALA A 143 3.87 31.66 8.26
C ALA A 143 3.87 30.24 8.87
N SER A 144 2.70 29.59 8.93
CA SER A 144 2.61 28.20 9.39
C SER A 144 3.23 27.19 8.42
N LEU A 145 3.25 27.49 7.11
CA LEU A 145 3.90 26.68 6.09
C LEU A 145 5.42 26.89 6.10
N GLU A 146 5.91 28.12 6.22
CA GLU A 146 7.34 28.41 6.31
C GLU A 146 8.02 27.75 7.52
N ALA A 147 7.28 27.59 8.64
CA ALA A 147 7.76 26.88 9.82
C ALA A 147 8.04 25.38 9.60
N ILE A 148 7.43 24.72 8.61
CA ILE A 148 7.53 23.26 8.39
C ILE A 148 8.63 22.83 7.41
N TYR A 149 9.61 23.68 7.13
CA TYR A 149 10.77 23.34 6.28
C TYR A 149 11.44 22.00 6.68
N SER A 150 11.46 21.68 7.97
CA SER A 150 12.04 20.46 8.55
C SER A 150 11.29 19.17 8.21
N THR A 151 10.03 19.21 7.76
CA THR A 151 9.24 18.01 7.41
C THR A 151 9.51 17.51 5.99
N GLY A 152 10.27 18.26 5.19
CA GLY A 152 10.64 17.87 3.82
C GLY A 152 9.59 18.20 2.75
N GLY A 153 8.70 19.17 3.02
CA GLY A 153 7.65 19.60 2.07
C GLY A 153 8.16 20.04 0.69
N SER A 154 9.45 20.41 0.56
CA SER A 154 10.12 20.67 -0.71
C SER A 154 10.27 19.45 -1.63
N GLN A 155 10.03 18.23 -1.12
CA GLN A 155 10.05 16.99 -1.90
C GLN A 155 8.63 16.46 -2.10
N ARG A 156 8.29 16.06 -3.34
CA ARG A 156 6.99 15.44 -3.68
C ARG A 156 6.75 14.09 -2.99
N SER A 157 7.82 13.42 -2.54
CA SER A 157 7.75 12.20 -1.74
C SER A 157 8.33 12.51 -0.36
N ASN A 158 7.47 12.53 0.66
CA ASN A 158 7.83 12.93 2.01
C ASN A 158 6.98 12.16 3.04
N LYS A 159 6.91 12.65 4.30
CA LYS A 159 6.18 12.01 5.39
C LYS A 159 4.94 12.78 5.86
N ASN A 160 4.53 13.81 5.12
CA ASN A 160 3.47 14.74 5.52
C ASN A 160 2.10 14.13 5.26
N VAL A 161 1.26 14.05 6.29
CA VAL A 161 -0.15 13.66 6.21
C VAL A 161 -0.99 14.80 6.76
N LEU A 162 -2.01 15.24 6.02
CA LEU A 162 -2.86 16.35 6.41
C LEU A 162 -4.23 15.84 6.90
N PHE A 163 -4.62 16.23 8.09
CA PHE A 163 -6.02 16.28 8.51
C PHE A 163 -6.56 17.69 8.24
N ALA A 164 -7.79 17.81 7.74
CA ALA A 164 -8.40 19.12 7.50
C ALA A 164 -9.90 19.12 7.86
N ALA A 165 -10.35 20.22 8.46
CA ALA A 165 -11.74 20.46 8.81
C ALA A 165 -12.11 21.94 8.66
N ALA A 166 -13.41 22.23 8.54
CA ALA A 166 -13.95 23.59 8.67
C ALA A 166 -14.94 23.71 9.85
N SER A 167 -15.74 22.67 10.07
CA SER A 167 -16.63 22.49 11.21
C SER A 167 -15.84 22.15 12.48
N LEU A 168 -16.20 22.79 13.59
CA LEU A 168 -15.64 22.49 14.92
C LEU A 168 -16.00 21.08 15.39
N LYS A 169 -17.14 20.52 14.94
CA LYS A 169 -17.55 19.15 15.24
C LYS A 169 -16.60 18.16 14.55
N SER A 170 -16.34 18.38 13.27
CA SER A 170 -15.42 17.59 12.46
C SER A 170 -13.99 17.69 12.98
N ALA A 171 -13.56 18.88 13.40
CA ALA A 171 -12.28 19.04 14.08
C ALA A 171 -12.18 18.17 15.36
N ALA A 172 -13.23 18.12 16.18
CA ALA A 172 -13.27 17.27 17.37
C ALA A 172 -13.27 15.76 17.08
N VAL A 173 -13.78 15.33 15.93
CA VAL A 173 -13.69 13.92 15.46
C VAL A 173 -12.29 13.60 14.90
N LEU A 174 -11.67 14.53 14.18
CA LEU A 174 -10.38 14.32 13.52
C LEU A 174 -9.17 14.48 14.46
N LEU A 175 -9.21 15.38 15.45
CA LEU A 175 -8.05 15.69 16.31
C LEU A 175 -7.54 14.48 17.12
N PRO A 176 -8.38 13.67 17.79
CA PRO A 176 -7.91 12.46 18.48
C PRO A 176 -7.22 11.46 17.54
N LEU A 177 -7.76 11.29 16.32
CA LEU A 177 -7.20 10.40 15.30
C LEU A 177 -5.87 10.93 14.74
N ALA A 178 -5.74 12.26 14.63
CA ALA A 178 -4.48 12.92 14.26
C ALA A 178 -3.41 12.76 15.36
N CYS A 179 -3.78 12.94 16.63
CA CYS A 179 -2.87 12.71 17.76
C CYS A 179 -2.40 11.26 17.82
N GLN A 180 -3.32 10.29 17.67
CA GLN A 180 -2.98 8.86 17.62
C GLN A 180 -2.02 8.52 16.45
N MET A 181 -2.16 9.16 15.28
CA MET A 181 -1.20 9.00 14.18
C MET A 181 0.16 9.67 14.49
N GLY A 182 0.16 10.75 15.26
CA GLY A 182 1.38 11.41 15.75
C GLY A 182 2.17 10.55 16.74
N GLU A 183 1.49 9.87 17.66
CA GLU A 183 2.08 8.94 18.63
C GLU A 183 2.86 7.78 17.98
N GLU A 184 2.45 7.33 16.79
CA GLU A 184 3.14 6.26 16.04
C GLU A 184 4.50 6.72 15.46
N LEU A 185 4.79 8.03 15.40
CA LEU A 185 6.02 8.64 14.89
C LEU A 185 6.42 8.18 13.46
N ARG A 186 5.46 7.67 12.68
CA ARG A 186 5.64 7.22 11.29
C ARG A 186 5.61 8.39 10.30
N ASN A 187 4.77 9.38 10.59
CA ASN A 187 4.39 10.48 9.71
C ASN A 187 4.65 11.83 10.39
N TYR A 188 4.85 12.89 9.62
CA TYR A 188 4.64 14.25 10.11
C TYR A 188 3.15 14.53 9.96
N VAL A 189 2.44 14.65 11.09
CA VAL A 189 0.98 14.88 11.08
C VAL A 189 0.70 16.37 11.14
N HIS A 190 -0.08 16.83 10.17
CA HIS A 190 -0.50 18.22 10.05
C HIS A 190 -2.03 18.33 10.23
N PHE A 191 -2.51 19.40 10.84
CA PHE A 191 -3.93 19.71 10.97
C PHE A 191 -4.20 21.12 10.45
N ALA A 192 -5.08 21.26 9.45
CA ALA A 192 -5.50 22.56 8.92
C ALA A 192 -6.95 22.88 9.27
N LEU A 193 -7.15 24.02 9.96
CA LEU A 193 -8.48 24.62 10.12
C LEU A 193 -8.77 25.53 8.92
N VAL A 194 -9.88 25.28 8.23
CA VAL A 194 -10.33 25.98 7.02
C VAL A 194 -11.69 26.64 7.30
N GLY A 195 -12.22 27.44 6.38
CA GLY A 195 -13.61 27.89 6.43
C GLY A 195 -13.86 29.12 7.31
N GLY A 196 -15.07 29.21 7.86
CA GLY A 196 -15.66 30.44 8.40
C GLY A 196 -15.65 30.62 9.93
N SER A 197 -15.15 29.66 10.71
CA SER A 197 -15.18 29.70 12.19
C SER A 197 -14.15 30.69 12.76
N ASP A 198 -14.44 31.31 13.92
CA ASP A 198 -13.60 32.37 14.55
C ASP A 198 -12.82 31.90 15.79
N VAL A 199 -12.81 30.60 16.07
CA VAL A 199 -12.15 29.99 17.25
C VAL A 199 -10.63 30.07 17.11
N ASP A 200 -9.89 30.36 18.17
CA ASP A 200 -8.42 30.32 18.08
C ASP A 200 -7.90 28.86 18.03
N LEU A 201 -6.75 28.63 17.40
CA LEU A 201 -6.16 27.30 17.34
C LEU A 201 -5.76 26.79 18.74
N ASP A 202 -5.35 27.69 19.64
CA ASP A 202 -5.00 27.30 21.01
C ASP A 202 -6.24 27.01 21.87
N GLU A 203 -7.37 27.66 21.60
CA GLU A 203 -8.67 27.30 22.18
C GLU A 203 -9.16 25.94 21.65
N LEU A 204 -9.06 25.73 20.32
CA LEU A 204 -9.42 24.46 19.69
C LEU A 204 -8.60 23.28 20.23
N ARG A 205 -7.30 23.48 20.50
CA ARG A 205 -6.43 22.50 21.18
C ARG A 205 -6.93 22.20 22.59
N ALA A 206 -7.11 23.24 23.42
CA ALA A 206 -7.52 23.11 24.81
C ALA A 206 -8.88 22.42 24.98
N VAL A 207 -9.88 22.78 24.16
CA VAL A 207 -11.23 22.19 24.20
C VAL A 207 -11.23 20.70 23.83
N ASN A 208 -10.33 20.26 22.96
CA ASN A 208 -10.20 18.85 22.55
C ASN A 208 -9.19 18.05 23.39
N GLY A 209 -8.67 18.62 24.48
CA GLY A 209 -7.69 17.95 25.35
C GLY A 209 -6.33 17.70 24.68
N VAL A 210 -6.00 18.43 23.61
CA VAL A 210 -4.74 18.32 22.88
C VAL A 210 -3.66 19.09 23.64
N ASP A 211 -2.75 18.35 24.29
CA ASP A 211 -1.60 18.91 25.01
C ASP A 211 -0.32 18.94 24.14
N GLU A 212 0.82 19.34 24.74
CA GLU A 212 2.12 19.35 24.04
C GLU A 212 2.70 17.95 23.78
N SER A 213 2.03 16.85 24.21
CA SER A 213 2.44 15.48 23.89
C SER A 213 1.97 15.06 22.49
N CYS A 214 0.81 15.55 22.04
CA CYS A 214 0.27 15.27 20.71
C CYS A 214 1.15 15.87 19.60
N GLN A 215 1.80 15.00 18.81
CA GLN A 215 2.77 15.38 17.77
C GLN A 215 2.09 15.85 16.46
N VAL A 216 1.23 16.87 16.56
CA VAL A 216 0.47 17.43 15.43
C VAL A 216 0.84 18.89 15.18
N ILE A 217 1.13 19.23 13.92
CA ILE A 217 1.50 20.58 13.47
C ILE A 217 0.26 21.29 12.93
N PHE A 218 -0.07 22.48 13.48
CA PHE A 218 -1.32 23.17 13.16
C PHE A 218 -1.12 24.30 12.14
N HIS A 219 -2.08 24.42 11.23
CA HIS A 219 -2.13 25.42 10.17
C HIS A 219 -3.47 26.18 10.20
N ASP A 220 -3.41 27.51 10.27
CA ASP A 220 -4.61 28.35 10.15
C ASP A 220 -4.79 28.73 8.67
N ALA A 221 -5.68 28.00 7.99
CA ALA A 221 -5.94 28.10 6.56
C ALA A 221 -7.27 28.81 6.26
N ARG A 222 -7.80 29.57 7.22
CA ARG A 222 -8.97 30.44 7.06
C ARG A 222 -8.61 31.69 6.23
N PRO A 223 -9.55 32.24 5.45
CA PRO A 223 -9.34 33.49 4.74
C PRO A 223 -9.49 34.69 5.66
N ASP A 224 -9.03 35.87 5.21
CA ASP A 224 -9.48 37.15 5.77
C ASP A 224 -11.03 37.25 5.73
N PHE A 225 -11.65 37.89 6.73
CA PHE A 225 -13.11 38.00 6.87
C PHE A 225 -13.85 36.65 6.85
N ALA A 226 -13.27 35.60 7.45
CA ALA A 226 -13.84 34.25 7.51
C ALA A 226 -15.32 34.21 7.95
N THR A 227 -15.65 34.83 9.09
CA THR A 227 -17.00 34.85 9.69
C THR A 227 -18.07 35.58 8.90
N THR A 228 -17.67 36.55 8.06
CA THR A 228 -18.60 37.38 7.27
C THR A 228 -18.55 37.07 5.78
N SER A 229 -17.84 36.02 5.36
CA SER A 229 -17.69 35.66 3.95
C SER A 229 -18.95 35.03 3.34
N THR A 230 -19.13 35.18 2.03
CA THR A 230 -20.13 34.39 1.29
C THR A 230 -19.76 32.90 1.29
N VAL A 231 -20.76 32.02 1.23
CA VAL A 231 -20.56 30.56 1.10
C VAL A 231 -19.72 30.22 -0.14
N GLU A 232 -19.91 30.94 -1.24
CA GLU A 232 -19.11 30.79 -2.47
C GLU A 232 -17.65 31.22 -2.28
N ARG A 233 -17.38 32.29 -1.53
CA ARG A 233 -16.02 32.68 -1.16
C ARG A 233 -15.36 31.62 -0.26
N LEU A 234 -16.09 31.05 0.70
CA LEU A 234 -15.58 29.98 1.56
C LEU A 234 -15.33 28.66 0.79
N ARG A 235 -16.18 28.33 -0.19
CA ARG A 235 -15.98 27.21 -1.14
C ARG A 235 -14.71 27.37 -1.96
N LEU A 236 -14.50 28.56 -2.54
CA LEU A 236 -13.28 28.90 -3.27
C LEU A 236 -12.05 28.94 -2.35
N SER A 237 -12.21 29.46 -1.13
CA SER A 237 -11.18 29.49 -0.10
C SER A 237 -10.68 28.08 0.23
N SER A 238 -11.59 27.10 0.39
CA SER A 238 -11.24 25.72 0.73
C SER A 238 -10.41 25.05 -0.38
N SER A 239 -10.76 25.28 -1.65
CA SER A 239 -9.95 24.86 -2.80
C SER A 239 -8.58 25.58 -2.85
N ARG A 240 -8.53 26.89 -2.59
CA ARG A 240 -7.26 27.63 -2.62
C ARG A 240 -6.34 27.30 -1.45
N ALA A 241 -6.87 27.05 -0.26
CA ALA A 241 -6.14 26.59 0.92
C ALA A 241 -5.40 25.27 0.61
N LEU A 242 -6.11 24.25 0.12
CA LEU A 242 -5.48 22.97 -0.25
C LEU A 242 -4.48 23.12 -1.41
N HIS A 243 -4.70 24.04 -2.35
CA HIS A 243 -3.71 24.33 -3.40
C HIS A 243 -2.41 24.91 -2.81
N HIS A 244 -2.48 25.90 -1.92
CA HIS A 244 -1.30 26.47 -1.27
C HIS A 244 -0.58 25.46 -0.37
N ILE A 245 -1.33 24.66 0.40
CA ILE A 245 -0.75 23.60 1.24
C ILE A 245 -0.08 22.55 0.35
N ASN A 246 -0.68 22.12 -0.77
CA ASN A 246 -0.05 21.14 -1.65
C ASN A 246 1.27 21.65 -2.25
N ASN A 247 1.29 22.87 -2.78
CA ASN A 247 2.48 23.43 -3.43
C ASN A 247 3.69 23.58 -2.49
N TYR A 248 3.47 23.72 -1.17
CA TYR A 248 4.53 23.91 -0.17
C TYR A 248 4.86 22.64 0.61
N MET A 249 3.83 21.85 0.97
CA MET A 249 3.95 20.72 1.90
C MET A 249 3.91 19.36 1.18
N HIS A 250 3.36 19.29 -0.03
CA HIS A 250 3.13 18.05 -0.80
C HIS A 250 2.62 16.88 0.09
N PRO A 251 1.45 17.00 0.75
CA PRO A 251 0.90 15.94 1.60
C PRO A 251 0.69 14.66 0.79
N GLN A 252 1.11 13.53 1.37
CA GLN A 252 0.98 12.22 0.73
C GLN A 252 -0.46 11.67 0.79
N ALA A 253 -1.26 12.17 1.74
CA ALA A 253 -2.71 11.98 1.82
C ALA A 253 -3.36 13.16 2.58
N VAL A 254 -4.63 13.41 2.28
CA VAL A 254 -5.50 14.37 2.98
C VAL A 254 -6.68 13.61 3.57
N ILE A 255 -6.92 13.77 4.87
CA ILE A 255 -7.97 13.10 5.65
C ILE A 255 -8.99 14.16 6.07
N ILE A 256 -10.27 13.93 5.75
CA ILE A 256 -11.39 14.80 6.11
C ILE A 256 -12.55 14.01 6.71
N ASP A 257 -13.38 14.68 7.50
CA ASP A 257 -14.65 14.13 7.98
C ASP A 257 -15.71 14.21 6.88
N ALA A 258 -16.38 13.09 6.59
CA ALA A 258 -17.51 12.99 5.68
C ALA A 258 -18.74 12.34 6.34
N SER A 259 -18.79 12.29 7.67
CA SER A 259 -19.94 11.82 8.47
C SER A 259 -21.21 12.68 8.35
N GLY A 260 -21.11 13.87 7.74
CA GLY A 260 -22.19 14.87 7.69
C GLY A 260 -22.14 15.92 8.80
N ASN A 261 -21.10 15.90 9.65
CA ASN A 261 -20.82 16.98 10.60
C ASN A 261 -20.02 18.16 10.00
N GLU A 262 -19.52 17.98 8.78
CA GLU A 262 -18.63 18.90 8.06
C GLU A 262 -19.40 19.79 7.06
N GLU A 263 -18.86 20.97 6.77
CA GLU A 263 -19.46 22.00 5.93
C GLU A 263 -19.48 21.63 4.43
N ASP A 264 -20.66 21.67 3.79
CA ASP A 264 -20.83 21.36 2.36
C ASP A 264 -19.90 22.17 1.44
N TYR A 265 -19.66 23.45 1.77
CA TYR A 265 -18.77 24.31 0.98
C TYR A 265 -17.31 23.86 1.06
N PHE A 266 -16.89 23.31 2.20
CA PHE A 266 -15.54 22.77 2.40
C PHE A 266 -15.40 21.46 1.65
N LEU A 267 -16.35 20.53 1.83
CA LEU A 267 -16.37 19.25 1.10
C LEU A 267 -16.34 19.47 -0.42
N ALA A 268 -17.17 20.38 -0.94
CA ALA A 268 -17.19 20.72 -2.37
C ALA A 268 -15.89 21.39 -2.85
N GLY A 269 -15.23 22.19 -2.01
CA GLY A 269 -13.95 22.83 -2.33
C GLY A 269 -12.78 21.83 -2.35
N ILE A 270 -12.72 20.94 -1.35
CA ILE A 270 -11.66 19.93 -1.20
C ILE A 270 -11.79 18.83 -2.26
N ARG A 271 -12.99 18.24 -2.44
CA ARG A 271 -13.26 17.22 -3.48
C ARG A 271 -12.93 17.72 -4.90
N LYS A 272 -13.12 19.02 -5.16
CA LYS A 272 -12.73 19.65 -6.44
C LYS A 272 -11.22 19.83 -6.58
N GLN A 273 -10.50 20.12 -5.50
CA GLN A 273 -9.08 20.44 -5.55
C GLN A 273 -8.16 19.21 -5.44
N ALA A 274 -8.51 18.21 -4.63
CA ALA A 274 -7.62 17.07 -4.37
C ALA A 274 -7.17 16.31 -5.65
N PRO A 275 -8.05 16.00 -6.63
CA PRO A 275 -7.64 15.38 -7.89
C PRO A 275 -6.72 16.28 -8.74
N VAL A 276 -6.97 17.60 -8.75
CA VAL A 276 -6.15 18.59 -9.46
C VAL A 276 -4.78 18.77 -8.81
N SER A 277 -4.67 18.45 -7.52
CA SER A 277 -3.43 18.45 -6.74
C SER A 277 -2.66 17.12 -6.82
N GLU A 278 -3.22 16.07 -7.44
CA GLU A 278 -2.71 14.68 -7.43
C GLU A 278 -2.62 14.02 -6.02
N VAL A 279 -3.36 14.55 -5.04
CA VAL A 279 -3.30 14.09 -3.64
C VAL A 279 -4.47 13.16 -3.30
N PRO A 280 -4.23 11.94 -2.78
CA PRO A 280 -5.27 11.05 -2.28
C PRO A 280 -6.12 11.70 -1.18
N LEU A 281 -7.44 11.69 -1.39
CA LEU A 281 -8.43 12.15 -0.41
C LEU A 281 -9.03 10.94 0.32
N ILE A 282 -8.94 10.94 1.64
CA ILE A 282 -9.51 9.94 2.53
C ILE A 282 -10.69 10.58 3.25
N GLU A 283 -11.89 10.17 2.86
CA GLU A 283 -13.15 10.66 3.44
C GLU A 283 -13.61 9.71 4.55
N LEU A 284 -13.68 10.21 5.79
CA LEU A 284 -14.02 9.39 6.95
C LEU A 284 -15.54 9.29 7.16
N PRO A 285 -16.09 8.08 7.40
CA PRO A 285 -17.50 7.89 7.68
C PRO A 285 -17.88 8.29 9.12
N GLU A 286 -19.16 8.15 9.45
CA GLU A 286 -19.62 8.08 10.84
C GLU A 286 -18.87 6.95 11.62
N ASP A 287 -18.65 7.17 12.91
CA ASP A 287 -17.85 6.33 13.83
C ASP A 287 -16.40 6.02 13.39
N ALA A 288 -15.79 6.77 12.47
CA ALA A 288 -14.49 6.45 11.87
C ALA A 288 -13.36 6.14 12.87
N HIS A 289 -13.34 6.76 14.06
CA HIS A 289 -12.38 6.42 15.11
C HIS A 289 -12.41 4.94 15.51
N SER A 290 -13.61 4.33 15.56
CA SER A 290 -13.79 2.91 15.89
C SER A 290 -13.52 1.96 14.71
N ARG A 291 -13.87 2.38 13.48
CA ARG A 291 -13.84 1.49 12.29
C ARG A 291 -12.53 1.60 11.49
N LEU A 292 -11.93 2.79 11.48
CA LEU A 292 -10.73 3.14 10.71
C LEU A 292 -9.56 3.61 11.61
N GLY A 293 -9.66 3.48 12.93
CA GLY A 293 -8.57 3.83 13.86
C GLY A 293 -7.23 3.12 13.57
N TRP A 294 -7.26 1.95 12.94
CA TRP A 294 -6.08 1.23 12.44
C TRP A 294 -5.28 1.99 11.37
N MET A 295 -5.91 2.94 10.66
CA MET A 295 -5.25 3.77 9.64
C MET A 295 -4.10 4.61 10.23
N THR A 296 -4.18 4.96 11.52
CA THR A 296 -3.11 5.68 12.25
C THR A 296 -1.77 4.93 12.25
N LYS A 297 -1.80 3.59 12.14
CA LYS A 297 -0.63 2.71 12.11
C LYS A 297 0.11 2.70 10.77
N LEU A 298 -0.45 3.29 9.72
CA LEU A 298 0.14 3.33 8.38
C LEU A 298 1.17 4.45 8.23
N ASP A 299 2.13 4.26 7.31
CA ASP A 299 3.01 5.35 6.89
C ASP A 299 2.44 6.13 5.68
N SER A 300 3.06 7.27 5.41
CA SER A 300 2.68 8.18 4.32
C SER A 300 2.71 7.52 2.94
N SER A 301 3.55 6.50 2.71
CA SER A 301 3.63 5.79 1.42
C SER A 301 2.50 4.78 1.25
N SER A 302 2.09 4.12 2.33
CA SER A 302 0.84 3.35 2.35
C SER A 302 -0.37 4.26 2.09
N LEU A 303 -0.50 5.38 2.82
CA LEU A 303 -1.62 6.31 2.67
C LEU A 303 -1.67 6.92 1.26
N ALA A 304 -0.52 7.16 0.62
CA ALA A 304 -0.42 7.59 -0.78
C ALA A 304 -0.96 6.59 -1.82
N ALA A 305 -1.28 5.35 -1.41
CA ALA A 305 -1.87 4.30 -2.25
C ALA A 305 -3.36 4.02 -1.93
N TRP A 306 -3.95 4.70 -0.95
CA TRP A 306 -5.30 4.40 -0.41
C TRP A 306 -6.40 4.32 -1.48
N ASP A 307 -6.40 5.28 -2.39
CA ASP A 307 -7.36 5.46 -3.49
C ASP A 307 -7.05 4.61 -4.73
N LYS A 308 -5.78 4.23 -4.94
CA LYS A 308 -5.31 3.53 -6.15
C LYS A 308 -5.58 2.02 -6.14
N ILE A 309 -5.71 1.42 -4.96
CA ILE A 309 -5.83 -0.04 -4.80
C ILE A 309 -7.25 -0.52 -5.16
N SER A 310 -7.36 -1.35 -6.20
CA SER A 310 -8.56 -2.16 -6.49
C SER A 310 -8.39 -3.57 -5.96
N ILE A 311 -9.46 -4.11 -5.38
CA ILE A 311 -9.56 -5.52 -5.01
C ILE A 311 -10.84 -6.04 -5.63
N ASP A 312 -10.74 -7.09 -6.43
CA ASP A 312 -11.85 -7.75 -7.09
C ASP A 312 -12.06 -9.12 -6.42
N ILE A 313 -13.31 -9.54 -6.20
CA ILE A 313 -13.65 -10.80 -5.53
C ILE A 313 -14.05 -11.85 -6.57
N LEU A 314 -13.41 -13.01 -6.52
CA LEU A 314 -13.68 -14.16 -7.37
C LEU A 314 -14.24 -15.34 -6.55
N ILE A 315 -15.42 -15.83 -6.96
CA ILE A 315 -16.05 -17.03 -6.41
C ILE A 315 -16.24 -18.05 -7.54
N HIS A 316 -15.67 -19.25 -7.38
CA HIS A 316 -15.93 -20.41 -8.23
C HIS A 316 -16.94 -21.34 -7.54
N ALA A 317 -18.17 -21.42 -8.04
CA ALA A 317 -19.20 -22.30 -7.51
C ALA A 317 -19.13 -23.72 -8.12
N SER A 318 -19.36 -24.74 -7.30
CA SER A 318 -19.44 -26.14 -7.74
C SER A 318 -20.90 -26.64 -7.75
N PRO A 319 -21.26 -27.69 -8.52
CA PRO A 319 -22.61 -28.24 -8.52
C PRO A 319 -23.10 -28.69 -7.12
N GLY A 320 -24.36 -28.43 -6.78
CA GLY A 320 -24.96 -28.87 -5.51
C GLY A 320 -24.44 -28.14 -4.26
N THR A 321 -23.92 -26.93 -4.38
CA THR A 321 -23.32 -26.14 -3.27
C THR A 321 -24.24 -25.07 -2.67
N SER A 322 -25.54 -25.05 -3.00
CA SER A 322 -26.49 -23.98 -2.59
C SER A 322 -26.31 -23.39 -1.20
N GLY A 323 -26.23 -24.22 -0.16
CA GLY A 323 -26.09 -23.73 1.20
C GLY A 323 -24.85 -22.86 1.37
N SER A 324 -23.70 -23.35 0.90
CA SER A 324 -22.41 -22.71 1.14
C SER A 324 -22.31 -21.36 0.41
N ILE A 325 -22.62 -21.31 -0.90
CA ILE A 325 -22.58 -20.05 -1.66
C ILE A 325 -23.58 -19.01 -1.12
N ILE A 326 -24.77 -19.43 -0.67
CA ILE A 326 -25.73 -18.52 -0.04
C ILE A 326 -25.20 -18.01 1.32
N HIS A 327 -24.52 -18.83 2.11
CA HIS A 327 -23.87 -18.41 3.35
C HIS A 327 -22.70 -17.44 3.10
N LEU A 328 -21.85 -17.72 2.11
CA LEU A 328 -20.74 -16.84 1.69
C LEU A 328 -21.26 -15.47 1.24
N LEU A 329 -22.19 -15.44 0.28
CA LEU A 329 -22.75 -14.19 -0.26
C LEU A 329 -23.49 -13.38 0.81
N ARG A 330 -24.16 -14.03 1.77
CA ARG A 330 -24.72 -13.36 2.95
C ARG A 330 -23.64 -12.72 3.82
N SER A 331 -22.53 -13.44 4.10
CA SER A 331 -21.41 -12.89 4.89
C SER A 331 -20.73 -11.70 4.20
N LEU A 332 -20.53 -11.77 2.87
CA LEU A 332 -20.04 -10.66 2.06
C LEU A 332 -20.97 -9.45 2.12
N SER A 333 -22.29 -9.66 1.99
CA SER A 333 -23.29 -8.57 2.03
C SER A 333 -23.43 -7.87 3.39
N ALA A 334 -22.90 -8.50 4.45
CA ALA A 334 -22.90 -7.98 5.82
C ALA A 334 -21.57 -7.32 6.25
N ALA A 335 -20.57 -7.31 5.37
CA ALA A 335 -19.24 -6.79 5.68
C ALA A 335 -19.12 -5.26 5.53
N ASP A 336 -18.18 -4.68 6.28
CA ASP A 336 -17.86 -3.26 6.27
C ASP A 336 -16.79 -2.96 5.20
N PHE A 337 -17.22 -2.21 4.17
CA PHE A 337 -16.37 -1.75 3.07
C PHE A 337 -15.91 -0.28 3.22
N SER A 338 -16.15 0.37 4.36
CA SER A 338 -15.89 1.81 4.57
C SER A 338 -14.45 2.28 4.34
N ALA A 339 -13.48 1.36 4.25
CA ALA A 339 -12.09 1.66 3.88
C ALA A 339 -11.85 1.83 2.35
N GLY A 340 -12.90 1.95 1.53
CA GLY A 340 -12.77 2.22 0.10
C GLY A 340 -14.06 2.02 -0.70
N PRO A 341 -13.97 1.94 -2.05
CA PRO A 341 -15.07 1.44 -2.86
C PRO A 341 -15.34 -0.04 -2.57
N THR A 342 -16.60 -0.47 -2.67
CA THR A 342 -16.95 -1.90 -2.59
C THR A 342 -16.31 -2.66 -3.77
N PRO A 343 -15.62 -3.79 -3.53
CA PRO A 343 -15.06 -4.66 -4.57
C PRO A 343 -16.01 -5.01 -5.71
N HIS A 344 -15.46 -5.23 -6.90
CA HIS A 344 -16.18 -5.99 -7.93
C HIS A 344 -16.38 -7.43 -7.47
N LEU A 345 -17.47 -8.08 -7.85
CA LEU A 345 -17.81 -9.45 -7.46
C LEU A 345 -18.14 -10.30 -8.69
N THR A 346 -17.22 -11.20 -9.03
CA THR A 346 -17.35 -12.19 -10.10
C THR A 346 -17.75 -13.54 -9.53
N ILE A 347 -18.91 -14.06 -9.94
CA ILE A 347 -19.41 -15.38 -9.58
C ILE A 347 -19.41 -16.27 -10.83
N GLU A 348 -18.50 -17.23 -10.86
CA GLU A 348 -18.43 -18.30 -11.85
C GLU A 348 -19.34 -19.46 -11.43
N LEU A 349 -20.40 -19.70 -12.20
CA LEU A 349 -21.43 -20.70 -11.93
C LEU A 349 -21.25 -21.98 -12.79
N PRO A 350 -21.55 -23.16 -12.21
CA PRO A 350 -21.58 -24.43 -12.94
C PRO A 350 -22.67 -24.42 -14.04
N PRO A 351 -22.63 -25.36 -14.99
CA PRO A 351 -23.63 -25.42 -16.07
C PRO A 351 -25.02 -25.73 -15.52
N ASP A 352 -25.11 -26.63 -14.55
CA ASP A 352 -26.34 -26.96 -13.84
C ASP A 352 -26.29 -26.31 -12.45
N VAL A 353 -27.12 -25.27 -12.28
CA VAL A 353 -27.21 -24.45 -11.06
C VAL A 353 -28.44 -24.87 -10.27
N ASP A 354 -28.29 -25.10 -8.98
CA ASP A 354 -29.37 -25.48 -8.08
C ASP A 354 -30.51 -24.44 -8.09
N GLY A 355 -31.76 -24.90 -7.90
CA GLY A 355 -32.94 -24.02 -7.83
C GLY A 355 -32.86 -22.99 -6.70
N ALA A 356 -32.36 -23.37 -5.52
CA ALA A 356 -32.23 -22.46 -4.37
C ALA A 356 -31.18 -21.35 -4.61
N THR A 357 -30.06 -21.69 -5.25
CA THR A 357 -29.06 -20.70 -5.68
C THR A 357 -29.63 -19.76 -6.74
N THR A 358 -30.37 -20.33 -7.71
CA THR A 358 -31.02 -19.56 -8.78
C THR A 358 -32.05 -18.57 -8.23
N GLU A 359 -32.84 -18.97 -7.22
CA GLU A 359 -33.81 -18.08 -6.57
C GLU A 359 -33.11 -16.96 -5.80
N PHE A 360 -32.11 -17.30 -4.97
CA PHE A 360 -31.36 -16.31 -4.19
C PHE A 360 -30.65 -15.26 -5.08
N LEU A 361 -30.12 -15.67 -6.23
CA LEU A 361 -29.43 -14.77 -7.16
C LEU A 361 -30.36 -13.83 -7.95
N LYS A 362 -31.68 -14.01 -7.92
CA LYS A 362 -32.63 -13.03 -8.51
C LYS A 362 -32.66 -11.72 -7.73
N ASP A 363 -32.71 -11.83 -6.40
CA ASP A 363 -32.87 -10.70 -5.48
C ASP A 363 -31.53 -10.18 -4.93
N PHE A 364 -30.43 -10.92 -5.14
CA PHE A 364 -29.10 -10.55 -4.68
C PHE A 364 -28.56 -9.31 -5.41
N GLN A 365 -28.34 -8.23 -4.67
CA GLN A 365 -27.81 -6.96 -5.19
C GLN A 365 -26.44 -6.65 -4.59
N TRP A 366 -25.53 -6.20 -5.46
CA TRP A 366 -24.16 -5.84 -5.09
C TRP A 366 -23.70 -4.58 -5.88
N PRO A 367 -23.17 -3.51 -5.25
CA PRO A 367 -22.88 -3.38 -3.81
C PRO A 367 -24.10 -3.49 -2.88
N PRO A 368 -23.91 -3.88 -1.61
CA PRO A 368 -25.00 -3.90 -0.63
C PRO A 368 -25.66 -2.52 -0.48
N HIS A 369 -26.96 -2.47 -0.20
CA HIS A 369 -27.71 -1.21 -0.07
C HIS A 369 -27.11 -0.19 0.91
N ARG A 370 -26.41 -0.66 1.95
CA ARG A 370 -25.71 0.19 2.94
C ARG A 370 -24.44 0.86 2.41
N SER A 371 -23.84 0.30 1.37
CA SER A 371 -22.61 0.79 0.72
C SER A 371 -22.90 1.59 -0.55
N ARG A 372 -24.14 1.50 -1.06
CA ARG A 372 -24.55 2.03 -2.35
C ARG A 372 -24.92 3.51 -2.28
N LEU A 373 -24.02 4.38 -2.74
CA LEU A 373 -24.42 5.75 -3.09
C LEU A 373 -25.45 5.69 -4.26
N PRO A 374 -26.43 6.61 -4.34
CA PRO A 374 -27.54 6.52 -5.31
C PRO A 374 -27.15 6.43 -6.79
N SER A 375 -25.93 6.85 -7.14
CA SER A 375 -25.37 6.83 -8.50
C SER A 375 -24.46 5.63 -8.81
N GLN A 376 -24.22 4.71 -7.86
CA GLN A 376 -23.31 3.58 -8.11
C GLN A 376 -23.94 2.50 -9.01
N PRO A 377 -23.19 2.03 -10.04
CA PRO A 377 -23.60 0.91 -10.88
C PRO A 377 -23.55 -0.42 -10.11
N SER A 378 -24.17 -1.45 -10.68
CA SER A 378 -23.97 -2.84 -10.21
C SER A 378 -22.49 -3.21 -10.31
N GLN A 379 -21.95 -3.83 -9.26
CA GLN A 379 -20.60 -4.38 -9.23
C GLN A 379 -20.61 -5.92 -9.30
N LEU A 380 -21.68 -6.49 -9.83
CA LEU A 380 -21.91 -7.93 -9.90
C LEU A 380 -21.75 -8.47 -11.32
N THR A 381 -20.84 -9.41 -11.50
CA THR A 381 -20.67 -10.20 -12.73
C THR A 381 -21.02 -11.66 -12.44
N ILE A 382 -22.03 -12.20 -13.12
CA ILE A 382 -22.39 -13.63 -13.04
C ILE A 382 -22.07 -14.28 -14.38
N ARG A 383 -21.20 -15.29 -14.37
CA ARG A 383 -20.76 -16.03 -15.57
C ARG A 383 -21.15 -17.50 -15.41
N ARG A 384 -22.08 -18.01 -16.23
CA ARG A 384 -22.55 -19.41 -16.18
C ARG A 384 -21.88 -20.24 -17.28
N ARG A 385 -21.35 -21.41 -16.92
CA ARG A 385 -20.74 -22.33 -17.90
C ARG A 385 -21.79 -22.91 -18.87
N ILE A 386 -21.42 -23.08 -20.14
CA ILE A 386 -22.26 -23.74 -21.15
C ILE A 386 -21.93 -25.25 -21.29
N PRO A 387 -20.64 -25.68 -21.38
CA PRO A 387 -20.32 -27.11 -21.39
C PRO A 387 -20.79 -27.87 -20.14
N ARG A 388 -21.59 -28.92 -20.35
CA ARG A 388 -22.04 -29.87 -19.30
C ARG A 388 -21.06 -31.02 -19.04
N ALA A 389 -20.03 -31.18 -19.85
CA ALA A 389 -18.94 -32.09 -19.54
C ALA A 389 -18.27 -31.65 -18.22
N ARG A 390 -17.70 -32.63 -17.49
CA ARG A 390 -16.84 -32.33 -16.35
C ARG A 390 -15.55 -31.67 -16.83
N LEU A 391 -15.09 -30.65 -16.11
CA LEU A 391 -13.80 -30.01 -16.39
C LEU A 391 -12.64 -30.98 -16.17
N THR A 392 -11.67 -30.96 -17.07
CA THR A 392 -10.32 -31.48 -16.82
C THR A 392 -9.52 -30.53 -15.91
N GLU A 393 -8.39 -31.00 -15.38
CA GLU A 393 -7.45 -30.17 -14.60
C GLU A 393 -6.96 -28.94 -15.39
N GLU A 394 -6.79 -29.10 -16.71
CA GLU A 394 -6.45 -28.02 -17.64
C GLU A 394 -7.58 -26.99 -17.78
N GLU A 395 -8.78 -27.42 -18.17
CA GLU A 395 -9.92 -26.50 -18.39
C GLU A 395 -10.33 -25.76 -17.11
N SER A 396 -10.24 -26.43 -15.94
CA SER A 396 -10.48 -25.82 -14.63
C SER A 396 -9.44 -24.73 -14.33
N SER A 397 -8.15 -25.01 -14.57
CA SER A 397 -7.05 -24.07 -14.34
C SER A 397 -7.08 -22.87 -15.28
N VAL A 398 -7.34 -23.10 -16.57
CA VAL A 398 -7.48 -22.04 -17.58
C VAL A 398 -8.64 -21.12 -17.24
N ARG A 399 -9.85 -21.67 -17.03
CA ARG A 399 -11.04 -20.88 -16.68
C ARG A 399 -10.83 -20.02 -15.43
N PHE A 400 -10.15 -20.58 -14.42
CA PHE A 400 -9.85 -19.85 -13.19
C PHE A 400 -8.94 -18.65 -13.43
N LEU A 401 -7.85 -18.80 -14.18
CA LEU A 401 -6.89 -17.71 -14.42
C LEU A 401 -7.42 -16.68 -15.43
N GLU A 402 -8.28 -17.08 -16.38
CA GLU A 402 -9.00 -16.18 -17.30
C GLU A 402 -10.17 -15.41 -16.66
N SER A 403 -10.55 -15.72 -15.42
CA SER A 403 -11.68 -15.07 -14.74
C SER A 403 -11.36 -13.66 -14.22
N PHE A 404 -10.08 -13.32 -14.07
CA PHE A 404 -9.58 -12.03 -13.62
C PHE A 404 -8.33 -11.64 -14.41
N TRP A 405 -8.21 -10.36 -14.77
CA TRP A 405 -6.98 -9.78 -15.29
C TRP A 405 -6.74 -8.38 -14.70
N PRO A 406 -5.59 -8.11 -14.05
CA PRO A 406 -5.37 -6.87 -13.33
C PRO A 406 -5.16 -5.69 -14.29
N THR A 407 -6.05 -4.70 -14.23
CA THR A 407 -5.95 -3.44 -14.99
C THR A 407 -4.68 -2.65 -14.70
N SER A 408 -4.15 -2.75 -13.48
CA SER A 408 -2.79 -2.37 -13.11
C SER A 408 -2.14 -3.52 -12.35
N PRO A 409 -1.02 -4.12 -12.84
CA PRO A 409 -0.34 -5.19 -12.12
C PRO A 409 0.04 -4.80 -10.69
N LYS A 410 0.40 -3.52 -10.50
CA LYS A 410 0.81 -2.98 -9.20
C LYS A 410 -0.35 -2.74 -8.25
N TYR A 411 -1.52 -2.28 -8.71
CA TYR A 411 -2.59 -1.77 -7.85
C TYR A 411 -3.90 -2.56 -7.88
N SER A 412 -4.11 -3.44 -8.87
CA SER A 412 -5.30 -4.29 -8.98
C SER A 412 -4.97 -5.69 -8.46
N HIS A 413 -5.78 -6.21 -7.54
CA HIS A 413 -5.56 -7.49 -6.86
C HIS A 413 -6.84 -8.32 -6.85
N VAL A 414 -6.73 -9.64 -6.66
CA VAL A 414 -7.91 -10.55 -6.64
C VAL A 414 -8.01 -11.32 -5.34
N MET A 415 -9.17 -11.26 -4.71
CA MET A 415 -9.55 -12.05 -3.53
C MET A 415 -10.28 -13.31 -3.99
N VAL A 416 -9.62 -14.46 -3.85
CA VAL A 416 -10.16 -15.78 -4.19
C VAL A 416 -10.90 -16.34 -2.98
N LEU A 417 -12.19 -16.65 -3.17
CA LEU A 417 -13.06 -17.19 -2.12
C LEU A 417 -13.71 -18.51 -2.57
N SER A 418 -13.48 -19.57 -1.81
CA SER A 418 -14.16 -20.86 -1.97
C SER A 418 -15.61 -20.79 -1.46
N PRO A 419 -16.58 -21.50 -2.08
CA PRO A 419 -17.99 -21.43 -1.68
C PRO A 419 -18.27 -21.79 -0.22
N GLN A 420 -17.39 -22.53 0.45
CA GLN A 420 -17.50 -22.93 1.86
C GLN A 420 -16.87 -21.95 2.85
N ALA A 421 -16.29 -20.84 2.39
CA ALA A 421 -15.80 -19.78 3.26
C ALA A 421 -16.98 -18.98 3.88
N GLN A 422 -16.81 -18.57 5.14
CA GLN A 422 -17.63 -17.52 5.77
C GLN A 422 -16.70 -16.44 6.31
N LEU A 423 -16.97 -15.19 5.95
CA LEU A 423 -16.15 -14.04 6.34
C LEU A 423 -16.72 -13.32 7.55
N SER A 424 -15.86 -12.69 8.34
CA SER A 424 -16.27 -11.78 9.41
C SER A 424 -16.68 -10.41 8.84
N PRO A 425 -17.50 -9.62 9.55
CA PRO A 425 -17.89 -8.29 9.08
C PRO A 425 -16.72 -7.31 8.87
N GLN A 426 -15.53 -7.57 9.43
CA GLN A 426 -14.36 -6.69 9.34
C GLN A 426 -13.23 -7.26 8.46
N PHE A 427 -13.46 -8.38 7.75
CA PHE A 427 -12.42 -9.03 6.93
C PHE A 427 -11.78 -8.06 5.91
N PHE A 428 -12.59 -7.18 5.31
CA PHE A 428 -12.13 -6.25 4.27
C PHE A 428 -11.29 -5.11 4.85
N LEU A 429 -11.63 -4.61 6.04
CA LEU A 429 -10.83 -3.59 6.74
C LEU A 429 -9.42 -4.12 7.05
N TYR A 430 -9.33 -5.35 7.56
CA TYR A 430 -8.04 -6.03 7.75
C TYR A 430 -7.32 -6.27 6.41
N THR A 431 -8.03 -6.73 5.38
CA THR A 431 -7.45 -6.96 4.05
C THR A 431 -6.83 -5.68 3.50
N LYS A 432 -7.56 -4.55 3.56
CA LYS A 432 -7.09 -3.23 3.13
C LYS A 432 -5.87 -2.79 3.95
N TYR A 433 -5.89 -2.97 5.28
CA TYR A 433 -4.76 -2.67 6.16
C TYR A 433 -3.50 -3.49 5.83
N ALA A 434 -3.65 -4.81 5.67
CA ALA A 434 -2.55 -5.72 5.34
C ALA A 434 -1.97 -5.44 3.95
N VAL A 435 -2.81 -5.23 2.94
CA VAL A 435 -2.39 -4.80 1.60
C VAL A 435 -1.61 -3.48 1.68
N LEU A 436 -2.12 -2.46 2.37
CA LEU A 436 -1.47 -1.16 2.54
C LEU A 436 -0.10 -1.25 3.23
N HIS A 437 0.01 -2.05 4.29
CA HIS A 437 1.24 -2.23 5.07
C HIS A 437 2.29 -3.08 4.34
N PHE A 438 1.91 -4.24 3.77
CA PHE A 438 2.85 -5.21 3.20
C PHE A 438 3.25 -4.95 1.73
N LEU A 439 2.47 -4.16 0.96
CA LEU A 439 2.78 -3.86 -0.46
C LEU A 439 3.12 -2.39 -0.75
N TYR A 440 2.71 -1.45 0.10
CA TYR A 440 2.83 -0.01 -0.22
C TYR A 440 3.61 0.84 0.79
N SER A 441 3.92 0.30 1.98
CA SER A 441 4.72 1.00 2.98
C SER A 441 6.13 1.30 2.49
N GLY A 442 6.74 2.35 3.05
CA GLY A 442 8.13 2.72 2.75
C GLY A 442 9.13 1.59 3.02
N PRO A 443 9.08 0.92 4.19
CA PRO A 443 10.00 -0.17 4.52
C PRO A 443 9.91 -1.36 3.55
N ALA A 444 8.71 -1.81 3.18
CA ALA A 444 8.53 -2.92 2.23
C ALA A 444 9.24 -2.61 0.91
N ARG A 445 8.89 -1.45 0.32
CA ARG A 445 9.38 -0.99 -0.99
C ARG A 445 10.86 -0.61 -1.06
N VAL A 446 11.50 -0.37 0.09
CA VAL A 446 12.96 -0.12 0.17
C VAL A 446 13.75 -1.41 0.31
N GLN A 447 13.10 -2.49 0.76
CA GLN A 447 13.70 -3.81 0.99
C GLN A 447 13.28 -4.85 -0.07
N ASP A 448 12.42 -4.48 -1.03
CA ASP A 448 11.87 -5.32 -2.09
C ASP A 448 11.13 -6.58 -1.58
N TRP A 449 10.54 -6.51 -0.38
CA TRP A 449 9.77 -7.62 0.17
C TRP A 449 8.44 -7.82 -0.56
N GLU A 450 7.85 -6.76 -1.13
CA GLU A 450 6.59 -6.85 -1.86
C GLU A 450 6.73 -7.66 -3.16
N SER A 451 7.92 -7.66 -3.78
CA SER A 451 8.20 -8.40 -5.01
C SER A 451 8.14 -9.92 -4.82
N ARG A 452 8.19 -10.39 -3.56
CA ARG A 452 8.16 -11.80 -3.16
C ARG A 452 6.82 -12.25 -2.57
N LEU A 453 5.88 -11.32 -2.31
CA LEU A 453 4.58 -11.63 -1.75
C LEU A 453 3.60 -12.13 -2.83
N LEU A 454 3.37 -13.45 -2.86
CA LEU A 454 2.36 -14.09 -3.70
C LEU A 454 0.95 -13.62 -3.34
N GLY A 455 0.68 -13.45 -2.04
CA GLY A 455 -0.65 -13.11 -1.54
C GLY A 455 -0.76 -13.05 -0.02
N ILE A 456 -1.99 -12.83 0.45
CA ILE A 456 -2.35 -12.71 1.87
C ILE A 456 -3.55 -13.63 2.14
N SER A 457 -3.37 -14.62 3.01
CA SER A 457 -4.43 -15.53 3.47
C SER A 457 -5.31 -14.87 4.52
N LEU A 458 -6.60 -15.25 4.56
CA LEU A 458 -7.55 -14.87 5.60
C LEU A 458 -7.89 -16.05 6.52
N ASP A 459 -7.95 -17.28 5.99
CA ASP A 459 -8.02 -18.50 6.77
C ASP A 459 -6.63 -19.07 7.08
N LEU A 460 -6.62 -20.12 7.92
CA LEU A 460 -5.44 -20.82 8.40
C LEU A 460 -5.68 -22.32 8.24
N PRO A 461 -4.91 -23.04 7.39
CA PRO A 461 -5.14 -24.46 7.13
C PRO A 461 -4.74 -25.33 8.33
N SER A 462 -5.40 -26.50 8.46
CA SER A 462 -5.10 -27.50 9.50
C SER A 462 -4.27 -28.68 9.01
N THR A 463 -3.99 -28.75 7.71
CA THR A 463 -3.25 -29.81 7.02
C THR A 463 -2.26 -29.18 6.05
N HIS A 464 -1.23 -29.93 5.67
CA HIS A 464 -0.32 -29.52 4.60
C HIS A 464 -1.01 -29.68 3.22
N LEU A 465 -0.48 -29.02 2.18
CA LEU A 465 -1.09 -29.05 0.83
C LEU A 465 -1.17 -30.44 0.22
N ASP A 466 -0.30 -31.36 0.61
CA ASP A 466 -0.32 -32.78 0.21
C ASP A 466 -1.40 -33.60 0.95
N ASP A 467 -2.05 -33.01 1.96
CA ASP A 467 -3.02 -33.63 2.86
C ASP A 467 -2.47 -34.84 3.64
N SER A 468 -1.14 -35.00 3.73
CA SER A 468 -0.50 -36.18 4.33
C SER A 468 -0.49 -36.16 5.87
N LYS A 469 -0.48 -34.96 6.46
CA LYS A 469 -0.31 -34.74 7.89
C LYS A 469 -1.01 -33.44 8.34
N PRO A 470 -1.45 -33.34 9.61
CA PRO A 470 -1.89 -32.08 10.20
C PRO A 470 -0.77 -31.02 10.19
N PHE A 471 -1.12 -29.77 9.91
CA PHE A 471 -0.23 -28.62 10.00
C PHE A 471 -0.39 -27.96 11.38
N THR A 472 0.72 -27.63 12.02
CA THR A 472 0.75 -26.82 13.25
C THR A 472 1.41 -25.48 12.94
N PRO A 473 0.68 -24.36 13.04
CA PRO A 473 1.23 -23.02 12.82
C PRO A 473 2.44 -22.73 13.73
N PRO A 474 3.44 -21.98 13.26
CA PRO A 474 4.58 -21.59 14.09
C PRO A 474 4.13 -20.72 15.27
N SER A 475 4.86 -20.84 16.39
CA SER A 475 4.64 -20.02 17.59
C SER A 475 5.95 -19.39 18.06
N ARG A 476 5.87 -18.19 18.64
CA ARG A 476 7.01 -17.43 19.16
C ARG A 476 6.80 -17.21 20.65
N LYS A 477 7.71 -17.73 21.48
CA LYS A 477 7.58 -17.76 22.96
C LYS A 477 6.27 -18.40 23.47
N GLY A 478 5.71 -19.37 22.73
CA GLY A 478 4.45 -20.05 23.06
C GLY A 478 3.17 -19.31 22.62
N ALA A 479 3.26 -18.11 22.04
CA ALA A 479 2.13 -17.42 21.41
C ALA A 479 2.09 -17.70 19.90
N SER A 480 0.89 -17.87 19.34
CA SER A 480 0.69 -17.92 17.87
C SER A 480 1.15 -16.59 17.24
N THR A 481 1.78 -16.67 16.07
CA THR A 481 2.36 -15.52 15.37
C THR A 481 2.00 -15.61 13.88
N PRO A 482 1.75 -14.48 13.17
CA PRO A 482 1.63 -14.52 11.71
C PRO A 482 2.97 -14.96 11.09
N PHE A 483 2.92 -15.57 9.91
CA PHE A 483 4.07 -16.21 9.29
C PHE A 483 4.00 -16.17 7.77
N LEU A 484 5.14 -16.39 7.13
CA LEU A 484 5.32 -16.42 5.69
C LEU A 484 5.51 -17.88 5.26
N TRP A 485 4.75 -18.35 4.27
CA TRP A 485 4.82 -19.75 3.82
C TRP A 485 4.79 -19.84 2.31
N GLN A 486 5.67 -20.67 1.73
CA GLN A 486 5.72 -20.94 0.28
C GLN A 486 4.50 -21.77 -0.22
N ALA A 487 3.64 -22.27 0.67
CA ALA A 487 2.35 -22.83 0.30
C ALA A 487 1.35 -21.71 -0.09
N PRO A 488 0.71 -21.75 -1.27
CA PRO A 488 -0.45 -20.92 -1.57
C PRO A 488 -1.75 -21.47 -0.94
N ASN A 489 -2.79 -20.64 -0.87
CA ASN A 489 -4.13 -21.02 -0.40
C ASN A 489 -5.21 -20.78 -1.47
N SER A 490 -6.26 -21.62 -1.48
CA SER A 490 -7.44 -21.50 -2.36
C SER A 490 -8.76 -21.23 -1.62
N ASN A 491 -8.75 -21.18 -0.28
CA ASN A 491 -9.96 -21.09 0.54
C ASN A 491 -10.48 -19.66 0.68
N ALA A 492 -9.67 -18.77 1.27
CA ALA A 492 -9.94 -17.33 1.37
C ALA A 492 -8.60 -16.56 1.35
N ALA A 493 -8.15 -16.13 0.18
CA ALA A 493 -6.85 -15.46 0.03
C ALA A 493 -6.82 -14.42 -1.10
N LEU A 494 -6.13 -13.31 -0.85
CA LEU A 494 -5.81 -12.29 -1.84
C LEU A 494 -4.52 -12.63 -2.57
N PHE A 495 -4.54 -12.64 -3.89
CA PHE A 495 -3.36 -12.75 -4.76
C PHE A 495 -3.03 -11.38 -5.35
N THR A 496 -1.73 -11.07 -5.46
CA THR A 496 -1.25 -9.79 -5.96
C THR A 496 -1.24 -9.77 -7.51
N GLY A 497 -1.56 -8.62 -8.11
CA GLY A 497 -1.78 -8.52 -9.57
C GLY A 497 -0.58 -8.94 -10.41
N GLN A 498 0.63 -8.53 -10.00
CA GLN A 498 1.88 -8.97 -10.62
C GLN A 498 2.01 -10.51 -10.62
N LYS A 499 1.68 -11.15 -9.49
CA LYS A 499 1.85 -12.59 -9.30
C LYS A 499 0.73 -13.41 -9.96
N TRP A 500 -0.44 -12.82 -10.17
CA TRP A 500 -1.47 -13.39 -11.04
C TRP A 500 -1.03 -13.44 -12.51
N ILE A 501 -0.41 -12.37 -13.03
CA ILE A 501 0.16 -12.36 -14.39
C ILE A 501 1.27 -13.41 -14.51
N GLU A 502 2.16 -13.51 -13.52
CA GLU A 502 3.20 -14.54 -13.49
C GLU A 502 2.62 -15.97 -13.46
N LEU A 503 1.56 -16.20 -12.68
CA LEU A 503 0.87 -17.50 -12.64
C LEU A 503 0.19 -17.83 -13.97
N HIS A 504 -0.47 -16.87 -14.60
CA HIS A 504 -1.04 -17.02 -15.95
C HIS A 504 0.05 -17.31 -17.00
N ALA A 505 1.19 -16.62 -16.95
CA ALA A 505 2.32 -16.89 -17.83
C ALA A 505 2.94 -18.28 -17.59
N LEU A 506 3.03 -18.74 -16.33
CA LEU A 506 3.48 -20.08 -16.00
C LEU A 506 2.53 -21.16 -16.56
N VAL A 507 1.22 -21.01 -16.38
CA VAL A 507 0.23 -21.99 -16.87
C VAL A 507 0.19 -22.01 -18.40
N SER A 508 0.16 -20.86 -19.06
CA SER A 508 0.12 -20.78 -20.53
C SER A 508 1.31 -21.52 -21.19
N ASN A 509 2.54 -21.28 -20.71
CA ASN A 509 3.72 -21.97 -21.23
C ASN A 509 3.80 -23.45 -20.80
N TRP A 510 3.26 -23.79 -19.62
CA TRP A 510 3.19 -25.17 -19.14
C TRP A 510 2.25 -26.04 -20.00
N LEU A 511 1.09 -25.51 -20.38
CA LEU A 511 0.13 -26.22 -21.24
C LEU A 511 0.65 -26.40 -22.67
N ASP A 512 1.24 -25.36 -23.25
CA ASP A 512 1.91 -25.44 -24.56
C ASP A 512 3.04 -26.50 -24.56
N TYR A 513 3.83 -26.58 -23.48
CA TYR A 513 4.79 -27.67 -23.28
C TYR A 513 4.12 -29.06 -23.21
N GLN A 514 3.02 -29.20 -22.47
CA GLN A 514 2.29 -30.48 -22.37
C GLN A 514 1.72 -30.92 -23.72
N HIS A 515 1.11 -30.01 -24.48
CA HIS A 515 0.51 -30.32 -25.79
C HIS A 515 1.56 -30.68 -26.85
N ARG A 516 2.76 -30.08 -26.78
CA ARG A 516 3.89 -30.42 -27.66
C ARG A 516 4.59 -31.74 -27.28
N ARG A 517 4.44 -32.23 -26.05
CA ARG A 517 5.19 -33.38 -25.51
C ARG A 517 4.48 -34.72 -25.76
N THR A 518 5.03 -35.51 -26.69
CA THR A 518 4.58 -36.89 -26.96
C THR A 518 5.25 -37.93 -26.04
N GLY A 519 4.94 -37.90 -24.73
CA GLY A 519 5.39 -38.92 -23.79
C GLY A 519 5.20 -38.57 -22.31
N THR A 520 5.52 -39.53 -21.43
CA THR A 520 5.40 -39.42 -19.97
C THR A 520 5.99 -38.10 -19.42
N PRO A 521 5.36 -37.44 -18.43
CA PRO A 521 5.92 -36.26 -17.78
C PRO A 521 7.34 -36.48 -17.24
N PRO A 522 8.17 -35.44 -17.12
CA PRO A 522 9.45 -35.53 -16.43
C PRO A 522 9.27 -35.99 -14.98
N ALA A 523 10.26 -36.72 -14.43
CA ALA A 523 10.17 -37.28 -13.07
C ALA A 523 9.84 -36.24 -11.98
N LEU A 524 10.33 -35.00 -12.12
CA LEU A 524 10.04 -33.85 -11.24
C LEU A 524 8.54 -33.50 -11.15
N PHE A 525 7.74 -33.90 -12.13
CA PHE A 525 6.30 -33.63 -12.24
C PHE A 525 5.46 -34.89 -12.45
N ALA A 526 6.04 -36.08 -12.21
CA ALA A 526 5.33 -37.35 -12.37
C ALA A 526 4.26 -37.57 -11.28
N ASN A 527 4.45 -36.97 -10.09
CA ASN A 527 3.51 -36.98 -8.98
C ASN A 527 3.01 -35.55 -8.72
N LYS A 528 1.71 -35.38 -8.48
CA LYS A 528 1.13 -34.11 -7.99
C LYS A 528 1.52 -33.91 -6.52
N LEU A 529 1.82 -32.66 -6.12
CA LEU A 529 2.20 -32.34 -4.73
C LEU A 529 1.03 -31.75 -3.95
N VAL A 530 0.15 -31.01 -4.61
CA VAL A 530 -1.10 -30.53 -4.01
C VAL A 530 -2.17 -31.62 -4.09
N SER A 531 -2.74 -32.00 -2.95
CA SER A 531 -3.82 -32.97 -2.83
C SER A 531 -4.98 -32.66 -3.77
N LYS A 532 -5.66 -33.70 -4.26
CA LYS A 532 -6.88 -33.58 -5.08
C LYS A 532 -8.09 -33.01 -4.31
N ARG A 533 -7.95 -32.71 -2.99
CA ARG A 533 -8.94 -31.89 -2.27
C ARG A 533 -8.95 -30.42 -2.69
N TYR A 534 -7.82 -29.91 -3.18
CA TYR A 534 -7.69 -28.53 -3.64
C TYR A 534 -7.82 -28.43 -5.17
N PRO A 535 -8.32 -27.31 -5.71
CA PRO A 535 -8.41 -27.09 -7.15
C PRO A 535 -7.10 -27.34 -7.89
N SER A 536 -7.18 -27.80 -9.14
CA SER A 536 -6.04 -28.07 -10.02
C SER A 536 -5.06 -26.88 -10.11
N TRP A 537 -5.55 -25.65 -10.25
CA TRP A 537 -4.73 -24.44 -10.38
C TRP A 537 -3.75 -24.20 -9.21
N LEU A 538 -4.06 -24.70 -8.00
CA LEU A 538 -3.24 -24.47 -6.81
C LEU A 538 -1.88 -25.17 -6.91
N GLU A 539 -1.79 -26.28 -7.66
CA GLU A 539 -0.53 -26.94 -8.01
C GLU A 539 0.36 -26.03 -8.87
N HIS A 540 -0.21 -25.25 -9.80
CA HIS A 540 0.55 -24.27 -10.58
C HIS A 540 1.00 -23.07 -9.72
N ALA A 541 0.16 -22.60 -8.80
CA ALA A 541 0.55 -21.58 -7.83
C ALA A 541 1.71 -22.04 -6.93
N LEU A 542 1.71 -23.31 -6.51
CA LEU A 542 2.81 -23.90 -5.74
C LEU A 542 4.09 -24.00 -6.58
N ARG A 543 4.00 -24.40 -7.86
CA ARG A 543 5.15 -24.43 -8.78
C ARG A 543 5.76 -23.05 -8.97
N LEU A 544 4.94 -21.99 -9.09
CA LEU A 544 5.43 -20.61 -9.14
C LEU A 544 6.15 -20.23 -7.84
N ALA A 545 5.51 -20.46 -6.69
CA ALA A 545 6.07 -20.15 -5.37
C ALA A 545 7.43 -20.82 -5.13
N ARG A 546 7.58 -22.07 -5.60
CA ARG A 546 8.83 -22.82 -5.56
C ARG A 546 9.87 -22.33 -6.56
N ALA A 547 9.51 -22.02 -7.80
CA ALA A 547 10.45 -21.55 -8.83
C ALA A 547 10.92 -20.09 -8.66
N ARG A 548 10.30 -19.35 -7.75
CA ARG A 548 10.59 -17.91 -7.52
C ARG A 548 10.92 -17.54 -6.08
N GLY A 549 10.80 -18.46 -5.13
CA GLY A 549 10.99 -18.15 -3.70
C GLY A 549 9.90 -17.22 -3.16
N TYR A 550 8.68 -17.30 -3.71
CA TYR A 550 7.54 -16.48 -3.25
C TYR A 550 6.81 -17.15 -2.08
N TRP A 551 6.19 -16.32 -1.25
CA TRP A 551 5.43 -16.74 -0.09
C TRP A 551 4.06 -16.08 -0.02
N MET A 552 3.11 -16.75 0.60
CA MET A 552 1.85 -16.18 1.07
C MET A 552 2.00 -15.81 2.55
N LEU A 553 1.47 -14.66 2.94
CA LEU A 553 1.33 -14.25 4.34
C LEU A 553 0.14 -14.99 4.96
N TYR A 554 0.35 -15.63 6.10
CA TYR A 554 -0.70 -16.25 6.91
C TYR A 554 -0.91 -15.50 8.23
N PRO A 555 -2.17 -15.32 8.68
CA PRO A 555 -2.49 -14.70 9.95
C PRO A 555 -2.11 -15.58 11.14
N SER A 556 -2.00 -14.97 12.33
CA SER A 556 -1.96 -15.74 13.59
C SER A 556 -3.29 -16.48 13.80
N GLU A 557 -3.33 -17.54 14.62
CA GLU A 557 -4.58 -18.25 14.90
C GLU A 557 -5.66 -17.34 15.56
N PRO A 558 -5.33 -16.49 16.56
CA PRO A 558 -6.27 -15.46 17.03
C PRO A 558 -6.80 -14.55 15.92
N THR A 559 -5.96 -14.18 14.95
CA THR A 559 -6.36 -13.30 13.84
C THR A 559 -7.22 -14.05 12.81
N ALA A 560 -6.86 -15.28 12.44
CA ALA A 560 -7.63 -16.12 11.51
C ALA A 560 -9.08 -16.31 11.96
N ARG A 561 -9.28 -16.62 13.26
CA ARG A 561 -10.60 -16.75 13.91
C ARG A 561 -11.44 -15.46 13.85
N ASN A 562 -10.84 -14.31 13.56
CA ASN A 562 -11.54 -13.03 13.40
C ASN A 562 -11.70 -12.61 11.93
N LEU A 563 -11.20 -13.39 10.95
CA LEU A 563 -11.24 -13.06 9.52
C LEU A 563 -12.15 -13.99 8.71
N ALA A 564 -11.88 -15.29 8.76
CA ALA A 564 -12.57 -16.29 7.94
C ALA A 564 -12.65 -17.65 8.64
N ALA A 565 -13.80 -18.31 8.51
CA ALA A 565 -13.93 -19.75 8.75
C ALA A 565 -14.15 -20.49 7.43
N VAL A 566 -13.74 -21.75 7.38
CA VAL A 566 -13.89 -22.63 6.22
C VAL A 566 -14.65 -23.88 6.68
N HIS A 567 -15.91 -23.97 6.26
CA HIS A 567 -16.89 -24.94 6.72
C HIS A 567 -16.70 -26.30 6.01
N ARG A 568 -16.31 -27.35 6.74
CA ARG A 568 -15.91 -28.66 6.18
C ARG A 568 -17.08 -29.62 6.03
N GLU A 569 -18.16 -29.42 6.77
CA GLU A 569 -19.45 -30.06 6.51
C GLU A 569 -20.09 -29.57 5.20
N LEU A 570 -19.71 -28.37 4.74
CA LEU A 570 -20.09 -27.79 3.44
C LEU A 570 -19.08 -28.04 2.30
N TYR A 571 -17.92 -28.64 2.59
CA TYR A 571 -16.89 -28.91 1.58
C TYR A 571 -17.39 -29.86 0.47
N ARG A 572 -17.01 -29.56 -0.77
CA ARG A 572 -17.07 -30.48 -1.92
C ARG A 572 -15.72 -30.56 -2.61
N ALA A 573 -15.45 -31.72 -3.21
CA ALA A 573 -14.32 -31.89 -4.11
C ALA A 573 -14.42 -30.93 -5.31
N PRO A 574 -13.28 -30.43 -5.82
CA PRO A 574 -13.22 -29.78 -7.13
C PRO A 574 -13.81 -30.67 -8.22
N GLU A 575 -14.40 -30.06 -9.25
CA GLU A 575 -15.19 -30.79 -10.25
C GLU A 575 -14.32 -31.79 -11.05
N GLU A 576 -13.07 -31.40 -11.32
CA GLU A 576 -12.03 -32.22 -11.95
C GLU A 576 -11.68 -33.49 -11.14
N TYR A 577 -12.00 -33.55 -9.85
CA TYR A 577 -11.67 -34.65 -8.94
C TYR A 577 -12.90 -35.31 -8.27
N GLU A 578 -14.13 -34.86 -8.56
CA GLU A 578 -15.37 -35.38 -7.94
C GLU A 578 -15.62 -36.88 -8.24
N GLY A 579 -14.95 -37.44 -9.25
CA GLY A 579 -15.00 -38.88 -9.57
C GLY A 579 -14.01 -39.74 -8.78
N GLU A 580 -12.97 -39.14 -8.19
CA GLU A 580 -11.87 -39.86 -7.54
C GLU A 580 -11.94 -39.84 -6.01
N LEU A 581 -12.51 -38.77 -5.44
CA LEU A 581 -12.55 -38.58 -3.99
C LEU A 581 -13.81 -39.19 -3.33
N PRO A 582 -13.71 -39.71 -2.09
CA PRO A 582 -14.87 -40.13 -1.33
C PRO A 582 -15.78 -38.94 -1.02
N LYS A 583 -17.10 -39.12 -1.20
CA LYS A 583 -18.13 -38.07 -1.05
C LYS A 583 -18.30 -37.49 0.37
N ARG A 584 -17.51 -37.95 1.34
CA ARG A 584 -17.49 -37.45 2.71
C ARG A 584 -16.09 -37.62 3.29
N VAL A 585 -15.52 -36.51 3.75
CA VAL A 585 -14.28 -36.49 4.54
C VAL A 585 -14.68 -36.56 6.03
N ALA A 586 -13.78 -37.03 6.89
CA ALA A 586 -13.99 -36.95 8.34
C ALA A 586 -13.95 -35.48 8.79
N PRO A 587 -14.65 -35.10 9.88
CA PRO A 587 -14.59 -33.75 10.42
C PRO A 587 -13.26 -33.52 11.15
N ASP A 588 -12.33 -32.84 10.50
CA ASP A 588 -11.19 -32.20 11.17
C ASP A 588 -11.65 -31.08 12.10
N THR A 589 -10.79 -30.65 13.02
CA THR A 589 -11.05 -29.49 13.88
C THR A 589 -11.13 -28.20 13.05
N GLU A 590 -12.31 -27.60 13.03
CA GLU A 590 -12.55 -26.30 12.40
C GLU A 590 -12.08 -25.13 13.27
N LEU A 591 -11.79 -24.00 12.62
CA LEU A 591 -11.54 -22.71 13.27
C LEU A 591 -12.81 -21.85 13.17
N PRO A 592 -13.75 -21.94 14.13
CA PRO A 592 -14.97 -21.14 14.11
C PRO A 592 -14.67 -19.65 14.24
N LEU A 593 -15.46 -18.82 13.54
CA LEU A 593 -15.43 -17.37 13.69
C LEU A 593 -15.75 -16.95 15.13
N SER A 594 -14.88 -16.12 15.71
CA SER A 594 -15.17 -15.37 16.93
C SER A 594 -16.35 -14.44 16.71
N ARG A 595 -17.15 -14.23 17.77
CA ARG A 595 -18.35 -13.38 17.76
C ARG A 595 -18.25 -12.14 18.66
N GLY A 596 -17.08 -11.89 19.26
CA GLY A 596 -16.93 -10.86 20.30
C GLY A 596 -15.56 -10.18 20.36
N SER A 597 -14.73 -10.34 19.33
CA SER A 597 -13.42 -9.67 19.19
C SER A 597 -13.27 -9.12 17.78
N THR A 598 -12.50 -8.05 17.60
CA THR A 598 -12.14 -7.54 16.27
C THR A 598 -10.84 -8.16 15.75
N PRO A 599 -10.58 -8.17 14.42
CA PRO A 599 -9.28 -8.55 13.89
C PRO A 599 -8.14 -7.69 14.47
N PHE A 600 -8.41 -6.41 14.72
CA PHE A 600 -7.42 -5.45 15.21
C PHE A 600 -7.06 -5.65 16.68
N GLU A 601 -8.01 -6.08 17.53
CA GLU A 601 -7.72 -6.53 18.91
C GLU A 601 -6.83 -7.79 18.96
N SER A 602 -6.91 -8.65 17.94
CA SER A 602 -6.09 -9.87 17.85
C SER A 602 -4.64 -9.63 17.42
N LEU A 603 -4.32 -8.40 16.96
CA LEU A 603 -2.98 -8.04 16.50
C LEU A 603 -2.10 -7.52 17.65
N PRO A 604 -0.77 -7.74 17.59
CA PRO A 604 0.16 -7.25 18.60
C PRO A 604 0.19 -5.71 18.66
N ASP A 605 0.80 -5.19 19.73
CA ASP A 605 1.13 -3.76 19.92
C ASP A 605 -0.01 -2.78 19.59
N ARG A 606 -1.21 -3.12 20.08
CA ARG A 606 -2.47 -2.38 19.90
C ARG A 606 -2.84 -2.19 18.42
N GLY A 607 -3.04 -3.30 17.70
CA GLY A 607 -3.54 -3.26 16.32
C GLY A 607 -2.46 -3.07 15.25
N ARG A 608 -1.18 -3.34 15.56
CA ARG A 608 -0.05 -3.17 14.64
C ARG A 608 0.26 -4.47 13.90
N LEU A 609 0.42 -4.38 12.59
CA LEU A 609 1.01 -5.47 11.78
C LEU A 609 2.55 -5.52 11.95
N PRO A 610 3.14 -6.73 12.09
CA PRO A 610 4.59 -6.90 12.20
C PRO A 610 5.33 -6.66 10.88
N GLY A 611 6.65 -6.53 10.95
CA GLY A 611 7.56 -6.55 9.80
C GLY A 611 7.74 -7.94 9.20
N PHE A 612 8.18 -8.02 7.93
CA PHE A 612 8.52 -9.29 7.29
C PHE A 612 9.67 -10.02 8.00
N ASP A 613 10.60 -9.26 8.56
CA ASP A 613 11.74 -9.71 9.37
C ASP A 613 11.37 -10.18 10.80
N GLU A 614 10.16 -9.84 11.26
CA GLU A 614 9.65 -10.24 12.58
C GLU A 614 8.90 -11.59 12.55
N MET A 615 8.59 -12.11 11.36
CA MET A 615 7.76 -13.31 11.13
C MET A 615 8.59 -14.57 10.79
N PRO A 616 8.16 -15.77 11.22
CA PRO A 616 8.75 -17.03 10.75
C PRO A 616 8.52 -17.24 9.24
N LEU A 617 9.51 -17.81 8.56
CA LEU A 617 9.45 -18.18 7.14
C LEU A 617 9.48 -19.71 6.98
N LEU A 618 8.59 -20.26 6.16
CA LEU A 618 8.40 -21.70 5.96
C LEU A 618 8.55 -22.10 4.48
N LEU A 619 9.27 -23.20 4.22
CA LEU A 619 9.27 -23.92 2.94
C LEU A 619 7.90 -24.56 2.66
N TRP A 620 7.63 -24.93 1.41
CA TRP A 620 6.35 -25.49 0.97
C TRP A 620 5.85 -26.71 1.76
N ASP A 621 6.77 -27.52 2.31
CA ASP A 621 6.51 -28.70 3.13
C ASP A 621 6.20 -28.39 4.60
N GLY A 622 6.30 -27.11 4.97
CA GLY A 622 6.10 -26.54 6.31
C GLY A 622 7.36 -26.46 7.17
N ALA A 623 8.54 -26.80 6.64
CA ALA A 623 9.79 -26.67 7.39
C ALA A 623 10.18 -25.18 7.58
N ILE A 624 10.49 -24.78 8.82
CA ILE A 624 10.96 -23.43 9.14
C ILE A 624 12.35 -23.22 8.52
N THR A 625 12.55 -22.10 7.84
CA THR A 625 13.76 -21.79 7.05
C THR A 625 14.20 -20.33 7.19
N GLY A 626 15.42 -20.02 6.74
CA GLY A 626 15.92 -18.66 6.54
C GLY A 626 15.72 -18.17 5.09
N LEU A 627 15.76 -16.85 4.87
CA LEU A 627 15.59 -16.28 3.52
C LEU A 627 16.60 -16.82 2.51
N ARG A 628 17.89 -16.92 2.88
CA ARG A 628 18.92 -17.44 1.99
C ARG A 628 18.65 -18.90 1.62
N ASP A 629 18.27 -19.71 2.60
CA ASP A 629 18.08 -21.15 2.38
C ASP A 629 16.78 -21.42 1.58
N LEU A 630 15.80 -20.50 1.62
CA LEU A 630 14.68 -20.43 0.68
C LEU A 630 15.14 -20.04 -0.74
N ASP A 631 16.00 -19.02 -0.87
CA ASP A 631 16.52 -18.56 -2.16
C ASP A 631 17.37 -19.65 -2.85
N ASP A 632 18.21 -20.35 -2.09
CA ASP A 632 18.99 -21.50 -2.55
C ASP A 632 18.05 -22.63 -3.03
N ALA A 633 17.02 -22.97 -2.23
CA ALA A 633 16.03 -23.99 -2.61
C ALA A 633 15.19 -23.60 -3.83
N ALA A 634 14.88 -22.30 -4.01
CA ALA A 634 14.17 -21.80 -5.17
C ALA A 634 15.06 -21.83 -6.43
N ALA A 635 16.34 -21.47 -6.30
CA ALA A 635 17.31 -21.52 -7.39
C ALA A 635 17.53 -22.96 -7.90
N ASP A 636 17.67 -23.93 -7.00
CA ASP A 636 17.80 -25.34 -7.38
C ASP A 636 16.51 -25.90 -8.01
N TYR A 637 15.33 -25.56 -7.46
CA TYR A 637 14.05 -25.98 -8.08
C TYR A 637 13.85 -25.35 -9.47
N ALA A 638 14.18 -24.07 -9.67
CA ALA A 638 14.11 -23.41 -10.97
C ALA A 638 15.10 -24.03 -11.99
N LYS A 639 16.30 -24.40 -11.54
CA LYS A 639 17.33 -25.10 -12.33
C LYS A 639 16.87 -26.48 -12.78
N ASP A 640 16.22 -27.26 -11.91
CA ASP A 640 15.69 -28.57 -12.29
C ASP A 640 14.37 -28.47 -13.09
N PHE A 641 13.56 -27.42 -12.90
CA PHE A 641 12.44 -27.08 -13.80
C PHE A 641 12.96 -26.81 -15.22
N ARG A 642 13.96 -25.94 -15.37
CA ARG A 642 14.61 -25.60 -16.65
C ARG A 642 15.14 -26.84 -17.38
N ARG A 643 15.78 -27.77 -16.66
CA ARG A 643 16.24 -29.07 -17.20
C ARG A 643 15.10 -29.98 -17.64
N ALA A 644 14.02 -30.04 -16.86
CA ALA A 644 12.90 -30.95 -17.12
C ALA A 644 11.93 -30.46 -18.22
N VAL A 645 11.79 -29.14 -18.36
CA VAL A 645 10.75 -28.49 -19.18
C VAL A 645 11.34 -27.62 -20.29
N GLY A 646 12.22 -26.67 -19.95
CA GLY A 646 12.73 -25.68 -20.91
C GLY A 646 13.82 -26.16 -21.87
N GLY A 647 14.42 -27.33 -21.65
CA GLY A 647 15.46 -27.89 -22.54
C GLY A 647 16.77 -27.07 -22.57
N CYS A 648 17.10 -26.43 -21.46
CA CYS A 648 18.07 -25.33 -21.38
C CYS A 648 19.53 -25.79 -21.29
N ASP A 649 20.04 -26.51 -22.29
CA ASP A 649 21.38 -27.13 -22.23
C ASP A 649 22.57 -26.14 -22.33
N ALA A 650 22.34 -24.90 -22.77
CA ALA A 650 23.37 -23.84 -22.78
C ALA A 650 22.76 -22.43 -22.77
N LEU A 651 22.52 -21.87 -21.57
CA LEU A 651 22.17 -20.45 -21.39
C LEU A 651 23.26 -19.68 -20.64
N THR A 652 23.34 -18.38 -20.94
CA THR A 652 24.18 -17.40 -20.24
C THR A 652 23.57 -16.98 -18.90
N PRO A 653 24.36 -16.47 -17.93
CA PRO A 653 23.82 -15.95 -16.67
C PRO A 653 22.74 -14.88 -16.83
N GLU A 654 22.85 -14.04 -17.87
CA GLU A 654 21.92 -12.96 -18.21
C GLU A 654 20.53 -13.46 -18.68
N GLU A 655 20.47 -14.66 -19.27
CA GLU A 655 19.22 -15.31 -19.71
C GLU A 655 18.50 -16.03 -18.56
N LEU A 656 19.20 -16.31 -17.45
CA LEU A 656 18.68 -17.04 -16.29
C LEU A 656 18.09 -16.12 -15.19
N VAL A 657 18.10 -14.80 -15.40
CA VAL A 657 17.49 -13.81 -14.51
C VAL A 657 15.95 -13.97 -14.53
N PRO A 658 15.26 -14.05 -13.36
CA PRO A 658 13.80 -14.15 -13.31
C PRO A 658 13.07 -13.05 -14.09
N ARG A 659 12.21 -13.43 -15.03
CA ARG A 659 11.33 -12.52 -15.79
C ARG A 659 9.84 -12.84 -15.57
N PRO A 660 8.93 -11.86 -15.44
CA PRO A 660 7.49 -12.13 -15.28
C PRO A 660 6.86 -12.90 -16.45
N SER A 661 7.48 -12.83 -17.63
CA SER A 661 7.08 -13.56 -18.85
C SER A 661 7.47 -15.05 -18.85
N MET A 662 8.10 -15.56 -17.78
CA MET A 662 8.58 -16.95 -17.63
C MET A 662 9.59 -17.44 -18.68
N LYS A 663 10.10 -16.55 -19.55
CA LYS A 663 11.11 -16.89 -20.57
C LYS A 663 12.36 -17.53 -19.97
N ASP A 664 12.75 -17.17 -18.75
CA ASP A 664 13.90 -17.75 -18.06
C ASP A 664 13.65 -19.18 -17.51
N LEU A 665 12.39 -19.59 -17.30
CA LEU A 665 12.06 -20.96 -16.84
C LEU A 665 11.82 -21.93 -18.00
N PHE A 666 11.21 -21.43 -19.08
CA PHE A 666 10.92 -22.20 -20.30
C PHE A 666 11.95 -22.02 -21.41
N CYS A 667 12.96 -21.16 -21.20
CA CYS A 667 14.09 -20.93 -22.10
C CYS A 667 13.67 -20.52 -23.52
N LEU A 668 12.62 -19.70 -23.57
CA LEU A 668 12.04 -19.13 -24.78
C LEU A 668 12.94 -18.02 -25.31
N LYS A 669 13.11 -17.96 -26.63
CA LYS A 669 13.89 -16.90 -27.28
C LYS A 669 13.20 -15.55 -27.13
N ASP A 670 13.99 -14.48 -27.21
CA ASP A 670 13.49 -13.15 -27.54
C ASP A 670 13.35 -13.07 -29.08
N ASP A 671 12.15 -12.72 -29.54
CA ASP A 671 11.76 -12.55 -30.96
C ASP A 671 12.04 -11.10 -31.41
#